data_AF-A0A068W928-F1
#
_entry.id   AF-A0A068W928-F1
#
_cell.length_a   1.000
_cell.length_b   1.000
_cell.length_c   1.000
_cell.angle_alpha   90.00
_cell.angle_beta   90.00
_cell.angle_gamma   90.00
#
_symmetry.space_group_name_H-M   'P 1'
#
loop_
_entity.id
_entity.type
_entity.pdbx_description
1 polymer ?
#
loop_
_entity_poly.entity_id
_entity_poly.type
_entity_poly.pdbx_seq_one_letter_code
_entity_poly.pdbx_strand_id
1 'polypeptide(L)'
;MPSYISHNFGELERSIKVCFFLSTLWLGIIILLALPLMGLSASGILPPIDVSKEYQRSLDEFMKNRSVSHHKTDKRFTPYWAAQVYGGESVAMSLAIKYGFTYLGEIMPGIYYFRHRRVAKRSLHQNVFHQKQLYFDPNVRWAEQQVAKVRVKRDVYHQPPPNDPSWPRMWYLNRGGPGGIDMNVRSVWARGYAGQGIVVTILDDGLETDHPDLKPNYDRHASFDVNSNDENPDPRYVERDFRNINRHGTRCAGEVAAAANNSICGLGIAFKARIGGVRMLDGDVTDAMESRSLGHNFQHIDVYSASWGPEDDGRTVDGPGKLARIAFRNGILKGRGGLGSIFVWASGNGGKYDDNCNCDGYTNSIYTLGVSSASEHGTIPWYAETCSSTLAVTYSSGGQGEKGVVTTDLNHTCTDSHSGTSASAPLAAGICALTLSANPRLTWRDLQYIVIHSARPDGLYTNDWRVNGVGRRVSHAFGYGLMDAAVMVDLALNWTTVPTQRICEVHASLPRSPLKMRHHTTEQLRLETDGCLVNEAGDPSRGVAYLEHVQAKVTLTSDCRGEVELWLTSPMGTKSKLLSKRPFDLDVAGFHAWPFMSVHFWGETANGTWTLTVHSGNAVVSLIGWSLSLYGVSTKPPHHPSHQQPVLPTRGPRERQIHPLASMLDEHDPGVPPPPPVPFSPKTSVSFSPEAYAVGLGGKPPPPPPPSFPFGSDFLDIWNDHIVDVVLEGEGAMVGGSGGYQGNGKWYDSLHHVYQMPPPKPNTKNNLDASQTYHSVHSGGYGLERLNSPRKSNSGGGGGWQRIELTRQSAVKSVKSSAGWWLKEEGNGSATITVLTLSSLFTIFYTFLCLFV
;
A
#
# COMPACT_ATOMS: atom_id res chain seq x y z
N MET A 1 -5.08 -15.89 33.39
CA MET A 1 -3.74 -16.51 33.30
C MET A 1 -3.69 -17.23 31.95
N PRO A 2 -2.66 -17.03 31.11
CA PRO A 2 -1.25 -17.14 31.48
C PRO A 2 -0.39 -15.92 31.13
N SER A 3 0.16 -15.27 32.15
CA SER A 3 1.17 -14.21 32.03
C SER A 3 2.49 -14.61 32.71
N TYR A 4 2.77 -15.92 32.75
CA TYR A 4 3.81 -16.54 33.59
C TYR A 4 4.78 -17.46 32.84
N ILE A 5 4.74 -17.50 31.50
CA ILE A 5 5.55 -18.43 30.68
C ILE A 5 6.62 -17.70 29.84
N SER A 6 6.48 -16.39 29.59
CA SER A 6 7.47 -15.62 28.82
C SER A 6 8.78 -15.31 29.58
N HIS A 7 8.82 -15.50 30.89
CA HIS A 7 9.99 -15.13 31.70
C HIS A 7 11.10 -16.21 31.76
N ASN A 8 10.79 -17.46 31.40
CA ASN A 8 11.70 -18.61 31.57
C ASN A 8 12.55 -18.95 30.33
N PHE A 9 12.22 -18.43 29.14
CA PHE A 9 13.01 -18.73 27.93
C PHE A 9 14.41 -18.09 27.95
N GLY A 10 14.56 -16.91 28.55
CA GLY A 10 15.86 -16.23 28.68
C GLY A 10 16.82 -16.90 29.67
N GLU A 11 16.30 -17.58 30.71
CA GLU A 11 17.12 -18.38 31.63
C GLU A 11 17.47 -19.74 31.03
N LEU A 12 16.59 -20.34 30.23
CA LEU A 12 16.89 -21.57 29.50
C LEU A 12 18.06 -21.39 28.51
N GLU A 13 18.07 -20.29 27.74
CA GLU A 13 19.16 -20.02 26.77
C GLU A 13 20.51 -19.75 27.47
N ARG A 14 20.50 -19.09 28.63
CA ARG A 14 21.69 -18.90 29.46
C ARG A 14 22.16 -20.22 30.08
N SER A 15 21.24 -21.03 30.57
CA SER A 15 21.55 -22.35 31.15
C SER A 15 22.14 -23.29 30.11
N ILE A 16 21.61 -23.32 28.88
CA ILE A 16 22.17 -24.10 27.76
C ILE A 16 23.61 -23.67 27.45
N LYS A 17 23.89 -22.36 27.37
CA LYS A 17 25.25 -21.85 27.09
C LYS A 17 26.23 -22.17 28.23
N VAL A 18 25.80 -22.09 29.49
CA VAL A 18 26.60 -22.49 30.65
C VAL A 18 26.82 -24.01 30.67
N CYS A 19 25.81 -24.82 30.36
CA CYS A 19 25.96 -26.28 30.24
C CYS A 19 26.91 -26.67 29.09
N PHE A 20 26.89 -25.96 27.95
CA PHE A 20 27.81 -26.20 26.84
C PHE A 20 29.27 -25.83 27.18
N PHE A 21 29.46 -24.77 27.96
CA PHE A 21 30.78 -24.37 28.46
C PHE A 21 31.30 -25.34 29.55
N LEU A 22 30.42 -25.78 30.45
CA LEU A 22 30.77 -26.74 31.49
C LEU A 22 31.02 -28.13 30.92
N SER A 23 30.26 -28.59 29.91
CA SER A 23 30.46 -29.89 29.27
C SER A 23 31.74 -29.95 28.44
N THR A 24 32.09 -28.87 27.72
CA THR A 24 33.38 -28.78 27.00
C THR A 24 34.56 -28.73 27.98
N LEU A 25 34.43 -28.03 29.11
CA LEU A 25 35.41 -28.07 30.20
C LEU A 25 35.55 -29.47 30.83
N TRP A 26 34.43 -30.17 31.04
CA TRP A 26 34.42 -31.55 31.54
C TRP A 26 35.06 -32.54 30.56
N LEU A 27 34.82 -32.37 29.25
CA LEU A 27 35.46 -33.17 28.20
C LEU A 27 36.98 -32.98 28.21
N GLY A 28 37.44 -31.72 28.34
CA GLY A 28 38.86 -31.39 28.48
C GLY A 28 39.50 -32.03 29.72
N ILE A 29 38.78 -32.04 30.86
CA ILE A 29 39.23 -32.69 32.10
C ILE A 29 39.27 -34.22 31.95
N ILE A 30 38.27 -34.85 31.31
CA ILE A 30 38.30 -36.29 31.01
C ILE A 30 39.50 -36.64 30.13
N ILE A 31 39.75 -35.87 29.07
CA ILE A 31 40.88 -36.11 28.16
C ILE A 31 42.22 -35.97 28.91
N LEU A 32 42.36 -34.94 29.76
CA LEU A 32 43.56 -34.76 30.60
C LEU A 32 43.74 -35.86 31.65
N LEU A 33 42.65 -36.41 32.21
CA LEU A 33 42.68 -37.52 33.17
C LEU A 33 42.83 -38.90 32.51
N ALA A 34 42.56 -39.03 31.21
CA ALA A 34 42.72 -40.27 30.44
C ALA A 34 44.12 -40.43 29.84
N LEU A 35 44.88 -39.35 29.63
CA LEU A 35 46.24 -39.39 29.10
C LEU A 35 47.21 -40.30 29.90
N PRO A 36 47.15 -40.39 31.25
CA PRO A 36 47.97 -41.35 32.02
C PRO A 36 47.60 -42.83 31.82
N LEU A 37 46.41 -43.14 31.29
CA LEU A 37 45.91 -44.51 31.10
C LEU A 37 46.23 -45.09 29.72
N MET A 38 46.79 -44.31 28.79
CA MET A 38 47.16 -44.77 27.44
C MET A 38 48.68 -44.80 27.17
N GLY A 39 49.51 -44.62 28.20
CA GLY A 39 50.96 -44.91 28.13
C GLY A 39 51.78 -44.04 27.17
N LEU A 40 51.26 -42.92 26.69
CA LEU A 40 51.94 -42.01 25.76
C LEU A 40 52.65 -40.89 26.54
N SER A 41 53.98 -40.96 26.61
CA SER A 41 54.82 -39.89 27.14
C SER A 41 54.93 -38.72 26.15
N ALA A 42 54.23 -37.62 26.42
CA ALA A 42 54.36 -36.38 25.66
C ALA A 42 55.67 -35.65 26.00
N SER A 43 56.79 -36.12 25.46
CA SER A 43 58.09 -35.45 25.57
C SER A 43 58.37 -34.60 24.33
N GLY A 44 58.08 -33.30 24.45
CA GLY A 44 58.53 -32.28 23.50
C GLY A 44 57.58 -31.95 22.35
N ILE A 45 56.90 -30.80 22.48
CA ILE A 45 56.74 -29.74 21.46
C ILE A 45 55.98 -28.59 22.16
N LEU A 46 56.62 -27.42 22.21
CA LEU A 46 56.16 -26.05 22.55
C LEU A 46 57.06 -25.36 23.60
N PRO A 47 57.58 -24.14 23.30
CA PRO A 47 58.28 -23.31 24.29
C PRO A 47 57.29 -22.64 25.26
N PRO A 48 57.72 -22.23 26.46
CA PRO A 48 56.85 -21.58 27.43
C PRO A 48 56.41 -20.20 26.96
N ILE A 49 55.10 -19.98 26.87
CA ILE A 49 54.50 -18.66 26.67
C ILE A 49 54.64 -17.88 28.00
N ASP A 50 55.43 -16.81 27.97
CA ASP A 50 55.63 -15.90 29.11
C ASP A 50 54.42 -14.97 29.26
N VAL A 51 53.38 -15.49 29.93
CA VAL A 51 52.06 -14.84 30.15
C VAL A 51 52.18 -13.41 30.71
N SER A 52 53.30 -13.08 31.38
CA SER A 52 53.53 -11.73 31.91
C SER A 52 53.68 -10.67 30.82
N LYS A 53 54.26 -11.00 29.65
CA LYS A 53 54.54 -10.01 28.60
C LYS A 53 53.34 -9.68 27.73
N GLU A 54 52.48 -10.65 27.45
CA GLU A 54 51.25 -10.42 26.68
C GLU A 54 50.15 -9.77 27.52
N TYR A 55 50.11 -10.05 28.84
CA TYR A 55 49.29 -9.28 29.77
C TYR A 55 49.73 -7.81 29.85
N GLN A 56 51.04 -7.54 30.02
CA GLN A 56 51.58 -6.17 29.98
C GLN A 56 51.26 -5.45 28.65
N ARG A 57 51.44 -6.13 27.50
CA ARG A 57 51.17 -5.56 26.17
C ARG A 57 49.69 -5.22 25.98
N SER A 58 48.79 -6.07 26.48
CA SER A 58 47.35 -5.81 26.47
C SER A 58 46.97 -4.66 27.42
N LEU A 59 47.62 -4.55 28.58
CA LEU A 59 47.46 -3.41 29.50
C LEU A 59 47.92 -2.10 28.85
N ASP A 60 49.06 -2.10 28.17
CA ASP A 60 49.62 -0.93 27.51
C ASP A 60 48.75 -0.49 26.31
N GLU A 61 48.22 -1.41 25.50
CA GLU A 61 47.23 -1.07 24.46
C GLU A 61 45.91 -0.54 25.05
N PHE A 62 45.43 -1.12 26.15
CA PHE A 62 44.23 -0.65 26.86
C PHE A 62 44.42 0.75 27.45
N MET A 63 45.61 1.06 27.97
CA MET A 63 45.97 2.38 28.51
C MET A 63 46.18 3.40 27.39
N LYS A 64 46.74 3.00 26.23
CA LYS A 64 46.94 3.87 25.06
C LYS A 64 45.61 4.28 24.40
N ASN A 65 44.63 3.38 24.36
CA ASN A 65 43.26 3.67 23.92
C ASN A 65 42.41 4.46 24.93
N ARG A 66 42.92 4.74 26.15
CA ARG A 66 42.24 5.58 27.15
C ARG A 66 42.56 7.08 27.05
N SER A 67 43.30 7.51 26.03
CA SER A 67 43.56 8.93 25.74
C SER A 67 42.38 9.71 25.16
N VAL A 68 41.18 9.10 25.07
CA VAL A 68 39.92 9.84 24.87
C VAL A 68 39.53 10.55 26.17
N SER A 69 40.09 11.75 26.33
CA SER A 69 39.55 12.89 27.08
C SER A 69 38.36 12.59 28.01
N HIS A 70 38.64 12.20 29.25
CA HIS A 70 37.71 12.46 30.35
C HIS A 70 37.68 13.98 30.59
N HIS A 71 36.80 14.68 29.86
CA HIS A 71 36.38 16.01 30.24
C HIS A 71 35.78 15.94 31.65
N LYS A 72 36.52 16.44 32.65
CA LYS A 72 35.88 17.01 33.83
C LYS A 72 34.87 18.02 33.31
N THR A 73 33.58 17.74 33.46
CA THR A 73 32.54 18.68 33.09
C THR A 73 32.59 19.82 34.09
N ASP A 74 33.23 20.93 33.71
CA ASP A 74 33.29 22.13 34.55
C ASP A 74 31.89 22.54 34.97
N LYS A 75 31.66 22.57 36.29
CA LYS A 75 30.36 22.93 36.87
C LYS A 75 30.06 24.37 36.50
N ARG A 76 29.16 24.58 35.54
CA ARG A 76 28.73 25.92 35.13
C ARG A 76 27.68 26.46 36.12
N PHE A 77 28.13 27.22 37.11
CA PHE A 77 27.27 27.89 38.07
C PHE A 77 26.43 28.98 37.39
N THR A 78 25.16 29.10 37.80
CA THR A 78 24.17 30.03 37.22
C THR A 78 23.88 31.18 38.20
N PRO A 79 23.23 32.29 37.80
CA PRO A 79 22.89 33.38 38.71
C PRO A 79 21.69 33.08 39.62
N TYR A 80 21.28 31.81 39.71
CA TYR A 80 20.10 31.36 40.43
C TYR A 80 20.46 30.55 41.67
N TRP A 81 19.62 30.65 42.70
CA TRP A 81 19.73 29.94 43.96
C TRP A 81 18.39 29.28 44.29
N ALA A 82 18.43 28.08 44.84
CA ALA A 82 17.32 27.51 45.59
C ALA A 82 17.68 27.60 47.08
N ALA A 83 16.72 27.97 47.94
CA ALA A 83 16.94 27.96 49.38
C ALA A 83 15.68 27.52 50.14
N GLN A 84 15.88 26.71 51.18
CA GLN A 84 14.84 26.28 52.09
C GLN A 84 14.68 27.32 53.20
N VAL A 85 13.50 27.94 53.29
CA VAL A 85 13.23 29.08 54.17
C VAL A 85 12.11 28.76 55.15
N TYR A 86 12.36 28.95 56.44
CA TYR A 86 11.33 28.93 57.48
C TYR A 86 10.56 30.26 57.51
N GLY A 87 9.24 30.18 57.71
CA GLY A 87 8.34 31.34 57.72
C GLY A 87 7.61 31.63 56.40
N GLY A 88 7.85 30.84 55.35
CA GLY A 88 7.06 30.87 54.11
C GLY A 88 7.47 31.96 53.11
N GLU A 89 6.62 32.16 52.11
CA GLU A 89 6.87 33.06 50.97
C GLU A 89 7.15 34.52 51.38
N SER A 90 6.45 35.04 52.40
CA SER A 90 6.67 36.42 52.89
C SER A 90 8.08 36.62 53.45
N VAL A 91 8.63 35.63 54.14
CA VAL A 91 10.01 35.64 54.64
C VAL A 91 10.99 35.44 53.49
N ALA A 92 10.70 34.56 52.52
CA ALA A 92 11.51 34.42 51.31
C ALA A 92 11.62 35.74 50.51
N MET A 93 10.51 36.45 50.29
CA MET A 93 10.51 37.77 49.65
C MET A 93 11.32 38.80 50.45
N SER A 94 11.21 38.79 51.78
CA SER A 94 11.96 39.67 52.67
C SER A 94 13.48 39.41 52.61
N LEU A 95 13.89 38.13 52.57
CA LEU A 95 15.28 37.72 52.36
C LEU A 95 15.82 38.14 51.00
N ALA A 96 14.99 38.06 49.95
CA ALA A 96 15.38 38.50 48.63
C ALA A 96 15.74 39.99 48.63
N ILE A 97 14.89 40.84 49.20
CA ILE A 97 15.14 42.28 49.35
C ILE A 97 16.40 42.52 50.21
N LYS A 98 16.47 41.90 51.40
CA LYS A 98 17.57 42.06 52.37
C LYS A 98 18.95 41.78 51.79
N TYR A 99 19.08 40.78 50.92
CA TYR A 99 20.36 40.35 50.34
C TYR A 99 20.51 40.67 48.84
N GLY A 100 19.64 41.51 48.26
CA GLY A 100 19.77 41.96 46.86
C GLY A 100 19.41 40.92 45.79
N PHE A 101 18.74 39.84 46.16
CA PHE A 101 18.19 38.86 45.23
C PHE A 101 16.82 39.32 44.70
N THR A 102 16.44 38.81 43.53
CA THR A 102 15.06 38.83 43.03
C THR A 102 14.43 37.49 43.39
N TYR A 103 13.29 37.52 44.10
CA TYR A 103 12.44 36.35 44.34
C TYR A 103 11.77 35.94 43.02
N LEU A 104 11.69 34.62 42.75
CA LEU A 104 11.18 34.07 41.50
C LEU A 104 10.03 33.06 41.68
N GLY A 105 9.56 32.84 42.91
CA GLY A 105 8.49 31.88 43.24
C GLY A 105 8.96 30.71 44.11
N GLU A 106 7.99 29.93 44.59
CA GLU A 106 8.22 28.67 45.30
C GLU A 106 8.49 27.54 44.29
N ILE A 107 9.47 26.69 44.57
CA ILE A 107 9.79 25.49 43.78
C ILE A 107 8.93 24.32 44.25
N MET A 108 8.82 24.19 45.57
CA MET A 108 8.03 23.20 46.32
C MET A 108 7.91 23.70 47.77
N PRO A 109 6.93 23.24 48.56
CA PRO A 109 6.62 23.82 49.88
C PRO A 109 7.85 24.07 50.78
N GLY A 110 8.09 25.35 51.10
CA GLY A 110 9.21 25.79 51.94
C GLY A 110 10.56 25.92 51.23
N ILE A 111 10.63 25.69 49.91
CA ILE A 111 11.85 25.85 49.09
C ILE A 111 11.60 26.85 47.98
N TYR A 112 12.34 27.95 48.00
CA TYR A 112 12.12 29.14 47.20
C TYR A 112 13.23 29.40 46.21
N TYR A 113 12.88 30.03 45.08
CA TYR A 113 13.78 30.31 43.98
C TYR A 113 14.18 31.79 43.95
N PHE A 114 15.48 32.03 43.79
CA PHE A 114 16.10 33.35 43.86
C PHE A 114 17.04 33.57 42.68
N ARG A 115 17.23 34.83 42.27
CA ARG A 115 18.25 35.23 41.28
C ARG A 115 19.00 36.47 41.76
N HIS A 116 20.33 36.44 41.74
CA HIS A 116 21.13 37.63 42.04
C HIS A 116 21.52 38.36 40.75
N ARG A 117 21.15 39.65 40.60
CA ARG A 117 21.35 40.40 39.35
C ARG A 117 22.81 40.69 39.02
N ARG A 118 23.70 40.75 40.02
CA ARG A 118 25.14 41.00 39.84
C ARG A 118 25.98 39.74 39.57
N VAL A 119 25.35 38.58 39.43
CA VAL A 119 26.04 37.31 39.13
C VAL A 119 25.94 37.01 37.64
N ALA A 120 27.06 36.65 37.02
CA ALA A 120 27.12 36.35 35.59
C ALA A 120 26.23 35.15 35.21
N LYS A 121 25.68 35.16 33.98
CA LYS A 121 24.72 34.15 33.50
C LYS A 121 25.29 32.71 33.50
N ARG A 122 26.61 32.56 33.39
CA ARG A 122 27.37 31.29 33.47
C ARG A 122 28.77 31.57 34.04
N SER A 123 29.12 30.94 35.17
CA SER A 123 30.45 31.02 35.83
C SER A 123 31.06 29.63 35.96
N LEU A 124 32.38 29.51 35.95
CA LEU A 124 33.11 28.25 36.24
C LEU A 124 33.24 27.99 37.76
N HIS A 125 33.01 29.01 38.59
CA HIS A 125 33.15 28.95 40.05
C HIS A 125 31.87 29.42 40.75
N GLN A 126 31.60 28.84 41.93
CA GLN A 126 30.49 29.25 42.80
C GLN A 126 30.73 30.68 43.32
N ASN A 127 29.69 31.50 43.35
CA ASN A 127 29.74 32.80 44.01
C ASN A 127 29.60 32.61 45.53
N VAL A 128 30.73 32.38 46.19
CA VAL A 128 30.81 32.10 47.63
C VAL A 128 30.23 33.24 48.48
N PHE A 129 30.33 34.50 48.03
CA PHE A 129 29.83 35.66 48.76
C PHE A 129 28.30 35.61 48.90
N HIS A 130 27.57 35.59 47.78
CA HIS A 130 26.10 35.54 47.78
C HIS A 130 25.55 34.21 48.30
N GLN A 131 26.27 33.11 48.07
CA GLN A 131 25.98 31.80 48.69
C GLN A 131 25.99 31.89 50.22
N LYS A 132 27.00 32.51 50.82
CA LYS A 132 27.11 32.68 52.28
C LYS A 132 26.04 33.62 52.85
N GLN A 133 25.67 34.69 52.12
CA GLN A 133 24.63 35.62 52.56
C GLN A 133 23.27 34.94 52.76
N LEU A 134 22.85 34.08 51.82
CA LEU A 134 21.65 33.27 52.00
C LEU A 134 21.85 32.18 53.06
N TYR A 135 22.96 31.43 53.00
CA TYR A 135 23.17 30.25 53.84
C TYR A 135 23.28 30.55 55.35
N PHE A 136 23.74 31.74 55.74
CA PHE A 136 23.89 32.12 57.15
C PHE A 136 22.75 32.99 57.71
N ASP A 137 21.65 33.22 56.97
CA ASP A 137 20.47 33.85 57.58
C ASP A 137 19.75 32.84 58.49
N PRO A 138 19.34 33.21 59.72
CA PRO A 138 18.71 32.29 60.67
C PRO A 138 17.40 31.65 60.15
N ASN A 139 16.75 32.23 59.14
CA ASN A 139 15.54 31.68 58.53
C ASN A 139 15.84 30.68 57.41
N VAL A 140 17.10 30.53 56.98
CA VAL A 140 17.52 29.67 55.85
C VAL A 140 18.18 28.41 56.38
N ARG A 141 17.53 27.26 56.14
CA ARG A 141 18.07 25.94 56.56
C ARG A 141 19.11 25.39 55.57
N TRP A 142 18.94 25.73 54.30
CA TRP A 142 19.80 25.29 53.20
C TRP A 142 19.70 26.31 52.07
N ALA A 143 20.80 26.55 51.37
CA ALA A 143 20.83 27.30 50.13
C ALA A 143 21.85 26.68 49.19
N GLU A 144 21.57 26.63 47.89
CA GLU A 144 22.53 26.19 46.88
C GLU A 144 22.40 27.02 45.59
N GLN A 145 23.53 27.58 45.14
CA GLN A 145 23.66 28.15 43.81
C GLN A 145 23.47 27.07 42.76
N GLN A 146 22.46 27.23 41.90
CA GLN A 146 22.11 26.23 40.91
C GLN A 146 23.20 26.08 39.84
N VAL A 147 23.62 24.84 39.60
CA VAL A 147 24.58 24.48 38.54
C VAL A 147 23.81 24.06 37.29
N ALA A 148 24.16 24.62 36.13
CA ALA A 148 23.60 24.22 34.86
C ALA A 148 23.98 22.77 34.55
N LYS A 149 23.01 21.86 34.67
CA LYS A 149 23.19 20.45 34.31
C LYS A 149 23.12 20.32 32.79
N VAL A 150 24.14 19.70 32.19
CA VAL A 150 24.06 19.27 30.79
C VAL A 150 23.02 18.16 30.72
N ARG A 151 21.99 18.36 29.89
CA ARG A 151 20.92 17.40 29.62
C ARG A 151 20.79 17.29 28.11
N VAL A 152 21.14 16.13 27.57
CA VAL A 152 20.79 15.75 26.20
C VAL A 152 19.44 15.04 26.22
N LYS A 153 18.68 15.17 25.13
CA LYS A 153 17.49 14.35 24.89
C LYS A 153 17.97 12.90 24.72
N ARG A 154 17.25 11.94 25.31
CA ARG A 154 17.49 10.51 25.03
C ARG A 154 16.80 10.21 23.71
N ASP A 155 17.45 10.55 22.60
CA ASP A 155 16.92 10.22 21.29
C ASP A 155 16.98 8.71 21.05
N VAL A 156 15.96 8.20 20.37
CA VAL A 156 15.79 6.80 19.99
C VAL A 156 16.98 6.38 19.14
N TYR A 157 17.40 5.10 19.22
CA TYR A 157 18.45 4.53 18.38
C TYR A 157 18.27 4.94 16.91
N HIS A 158 19.08 5.89 16.44
CA HIS A 158 19.24 6.13 15.03
C HIS A 158 20.02 4.96 14.45
N GLN A 159 19.31 4.04 13.80
CA GLN A 159 19.88 3.31 12.66
C GLN A 159 20.56 4.36 11.76
N PRO A 160 21.81 4.13 11.28
CA PRO A 160 22.37 5.01 10.27
C PRO A 160 21.41 5.10 9.08
N PRO A 161 21.34 6.24 8.37
CA PRO A 161 20.56 6.31 7.15
C PRO A 161 21.04 5.21 6.18
N PRO A 162 20.14 4.65 5.34
CA PRO A 162 20.52 3.67 4.34
C PRO A 162 21.71 4.17 3.51
N ASN A 163 22.67 3.29 3.20
CA ASN A 163 23.87 3.66 2.46
C ASN A 163 23.61 3.85 0.94
N ASP A 164 22.38 3.64 0.53
CA ASP A 164 21.94 3.57 -0.86
C ASP A 164 21.89 4.99 -1.49
N PRO A 165 22.54 5.20 -2.65
CA PRO A 165 22.94 6.54 -3.12
C PRO A 165 21.79 7.48 -3.45
N SER A 166 20.61 6.95 -3.79
CA SER A 166 19.41 7.75 -4.06
C SER A 166 18.53 7.99 -2.85
N TRP A 167 18.84 7.42 -1.67
CA TRP A 167 18.09 7.66 -0.43
C TRP A 167 17.77 9.15 -0.17
N PRO A 168 18.69 10.12 -0.38
CA PRO A 168 18.38 11.55 -0.22
C PRO A 168 17.26 12.07 -1.14
N ARG A 169 17.06 11.46 -2.32
CA ARG A 169 16.01 11.81 -3.29
C ARG A 169 14.65 11.16 -2.99
N MET A 170 14.57 10.16 -2.12
CA MET A 170 13.34 9.41 -1.80
C MET A 170 12.40 10.19 -0.87
N TRP A 171 11.91 11.32 -1.38
CA TRP A 171 11.15 12.35 -0.65
C TRP A 171 9.86 11.84 0.00
N TYR A 172 9.25 10.80 -0.57
CA TYR A 172 8.03 10.14 -0.07
C TYR A 172 8.30 9.19 1.11
N LEU A 173 9.57 8.95 1.46
CA LEU A 173 10.01 8.13 2.61
C LEU A 173 10.86 8.90 3.64
N ASN A 174 11.43 10.06 3.28
CA ASN A 174 12.48 10.70 4.06
C ASN A 174 12.19 12.13 4.56
N ARG A 175 11.07 12.75 4.16
CA ARG A 175 10.74 14.17 4.42
C ARG A 175 10.33 14.51 5.86
N GLY A 176 10.14 13.56 6.77
CA GLY A 176 10.09 13.87 8.20
C GLY A 176 9.95 12.69 9.15
N GLY A 177 10.31 12.90 10.40
CA GLY A 177 9.93 11.99 11.49
C GLY A 177 8.45 12.11 11.86
N PRO A 178 8.03 11.72 13.07
CA PRO A 178 6.65 11.87 13.53
C PRO A 178 6.11 13.29 13.33
N GLY A 179 5.08 13.43 12.48
CA GLY A 179 4.53 14.72 12.04
C GLY A 179 5.06 15.26 10.70
N GLY A 180 5.87 14.48 9.97
CA GLY A 180 6.37 14.80 8.63
C GLY A 180 5.36 14.57 7.50
N ILE A 181 5.70 15.12 6.32
CA ILE A 181 4.92 14.99 5.06
C ILE A 181 5.35 13.77 4.22
N ASP A 182 5.66 12.65 4.89
CA ASP A 182 5.93 11.36 4.26
C ASP A 182 4.97 10.28 4.79
N MET A 183 5.08 9.06 4.24
CA MET A 183 4.21 7.92 4.59
C MET A 183 4.62 7.22 5.91
N ASN A 184 5.49 7.85 6.72
CA ASN A 184 5.90 7.44 8.07
C ASN A 184 6.59 6.05 8.15
N VAL A 185 7.07 5.55 7.01
CA VAL A 185 7.67 4.22 6.85
C VAL A 185 8.90 4.01 7.73
N ARG A 186 9.71 5.05 7.96
CA ARG A 186 10.95 4.96 8.76
C ARG A 186 10.73 4.52 10.21
N SER A 187 9.58 4.87 10.80
CA SER A 187 9.24 4.45 12.17
C SER A 187 8.77 3.00 12.25
N VAL A 188 8.37 2.40 11.13
CA VAL A 188 8.09 0.96 10.99
C VAL A 188 9.38 0.17 10.91
N TRP A 189 10.33 0.60 10.06
CA TRP A 189 11.67 0.01 9.97
C TRP A 189 12.42 0.05 11.31
N ALA A 190 12.33 1.17 12.04
CA ALA A 190 12.93 1.32 13.37
C ALA A 190 12.38 0.33 14.43
N ARG A 191 11.17 -0.22 14.20
CA ARG A 191 10.56 -1.27 15.02
C ARG A 191 10.89 -2.69 14.55
N GLY A 192 11.65 -2.83 13.47
CA GLY A 192 12.11 -4.11 12.93
C GLY A 192 11.22 -4.69 11.83
N TYR A 193 10.12 -4.06 11.45
CA TYR A 193 9.26 -4.50 10.35
C TYR A 193 9.75 -3.89 9.03
N ALA A 194 10.04 -4.75 8.06
CA ALA A 194 10.55 -4.40 6.72
C ALA A 194 9.99 -5.36 5.64
N GLY A 195 8.86 -6.03 5.92
CA GLY A 195 8.21 -6.96 4.97
C GLY A 195 8.63 -8.43 5.12
N GLN A 196 9.41 -8.77 6.16
CA GLN A 196 9.94 -10.13 6.34
C GLN A 196 8.85 -11.20 6.27
N GLY A 197 9.09 -12.23 5.46
CA GLY A 197 8.20 -13.38 5.31
C GLY A 197 7.01 -13.15 4.37
N ILE A 198 6.74 -11.91 3.96
CA ILE A 198 5.65 -11.57 3.03
C ILE A 198 6.12 -11.68 1.59
N VAL A 199 5.22 -12.13 0.71
CA VAL A 199 5.46 -12.26 -0.74
C VAL A 199 4.57 -11.29 -1.51
N VAL A 200 5.18 -10.45 -2.33
CA VAL A 200 4.50 -9.54 -3.25
C VAL A 200 4.78 -9.97 -4.70
N THR A 201 3.80 -9.84 -5.58
CA THR A 201 3.99 -9.93 -7.03
C THR A 201 3.50 -8.68 -7.75
N ILE A 202 4.20 -8.32 -8.81
CA ILE A 202 3.84 -7.25 -9.74
C ILE A 202 3.20 -7.90 -10.99
N LEU A 203 1.95 -7.57 -11.30
CA LEU A 203 1.25 -8.08 -12.50
C LEU A 203 1.37 -7.05 -13.64
N ASP A 204 2.31 -7.23 -14.57
CA ASP A 204 2.74 -6.13 -15.45
C ASP A 204 3.49 -6.59 -16.74
N ASP A 205 4.40 -5.78 -17.29
CA ASP A 205 5.18 -6.03 -18.51
C ASP A 205 6.41 -6.94 -18.33
N GLY A 206 6.80 -7.22 -17.10
CA GLY A 206 7.90 -8.11 -16.72
C GLY A 206 8.68 -7.61 -15.49
N LEU A 207 9.65 -8.40 -15.04
CA LEU A 207 10.53 -8.04 -13.92
C LEU A 207 11.96 -8.48 -14.24
N GLU A 208 12.91 -7.55 -14.30
CA GLU A 208 14.34 -7.82 -14.52
C GLU A 208 14.90 -8.61 -13.33
N THR A 209 14.88 -9.95 -13.42
CA THR A 209 15.09 -10.83 -12.26
C THR A 209 16.51 -10.77 -11.70
N ASP A 210 17.47 -10.35 -12.52
CA ASP A 210 18.87 -10.18 -12.15
C ASP A 210 19.28 -8.73 -11.84
N HIS A 211 18.33 -7.77 -11.85
CA HIS A 211 18.55 -6.39 -11.40
C HIS A 211 19.26 -6.41 -10.04
N PRO A 212 20.43 -5.77 -9.85
CA PRO A 212 21.28 -5.99 -8.68
C PRO A 212 20.61 -5.60 -7.35
N ASP A 213 19.60 -4.73 -7.43
CA ASP A 213 18.78 -4.28 -6.31
C ASP A 213 17.52 -5.14 -6.06
N LEU A 214 17.07 -5.97 -7.03
CA LEU A 214 15.89 -6.85 -6.88
C LEU A 214 16.30 -8.31 -6.61
N LYS A 215 17.37 -8.77 -7.26
CA LYS A 215 17.91 -10.13 -7.20
C LYS A 215 18.06 -10.71 -5.78
N PRO A 216 18.43 -9.96 -4.71
CA PRO A 216 18.48 -10.50 -3.35
C PRO A 216 17.11 -10.91 -2.78
N ASN A 217 16.04 -10.27 -3.26
CA ASN A 217 14.65 -10.45 -2.80
C ASN A 217 13.76 -11.20 -3.82
N TYR A 218 14.27 -11.50 -5.02
CA TYR A 218 13.53 -12.16 -6.09
C TYR A 218 13.00 -13.55 -5.68
N ASP A 219 11.73 -13.82 -5.99
CA ASP A 219 11.08 -15.11 -5.76
C ASP A 219 10.40 -15.63 -7.04
N ARG A 220 11.01 -16.68 -7.61
CA ARG A 220 10.47 -17.43 -8.75
C ARG A 220 9.07 -18.01 -8.52
N HIS A 221 8.70 -18.31 -7.27
CA HIS A 221 7.37 -18.87 -6.95
C HIS A 221 6.28 -17.80 -6.86
N ALA A 222 6.67 -16.53 -6.90
CA ALA A 222 5.78 -15.38 -7.06
C ALA A 222 5.77 -14.86 -8.51
N SER A 223 6.34 -15.62 -9.46
CA SER A 223 6.65 -15.15 -10.81
C SER A 223 6.23 -16.13 -11.90
N PHE A 224 5.83 -15.60 -13.06
CA PHE A 224 5.47 -16.38 -14.25
C PHE A 224 5.41 -15.51 -15.51
N ASP A 225 5.69 -16.06 -16.68
CA ASP A 225 5.41 -15.40 -17.95
C ASP A 225 4.13 -15.96 -18.59
N VAL A 226 3.06 -15.17 -18.56
CA VAL A 226 1.77 -15.51 -19.15
C VAL A 226 1.74 -15.20 -20.66
N ASN A 227 2.53 -14.24 -21.15
CA ASN A 227 2.65 -13.94 -22.58
C ASN A 227 3.37 -15.07 -23.33
N SER A 228 4.47 -15.59 -22.78
CA SER A 228 5.28 -16.68 -23.38
C SER A 228 4.90 -18.08 -22.88
N ASN A 229 4.12 -18.17 -21.78
CA ASN A 229 3.72 -19.39 -21.10
C ASN A 229 4.90 -20.21 -20.52
N ASP A 230 5.81 -19.55 -19.80
CA ASP A 230 6.95 -20.17 -19.13
C ASP A 230 7.27 -19.53 -17.76
N GLU A 231 8.32 -20.00 -17.08
CA GLU A 231 8.66 -19.59 -15.71
C GLU A 231 9.54 -18.32 -15.62
N ASN A 232 9.97 -17.73 -16.75
CA ASN A 232 10.87 -16.58 -16.74
C ASN A 232 10.14 -15.24 -16.99
N PRO A 233 9.89 -14.42 -15.95
CA PRO A 233 9.19 -13.14 -16.11
C PRO A 233 10.06 -12.01 -16.67
N ASP A 234 11.30 -12.29 -17.11
CA ASP A 234 12.23 -11.27 -17.59
C ASP A 234 11.58 -10.43 -18.70
N PRO A 235 11.73 -9.09 -18.65
CA PRO A 235 11.18 -8.19 -19.63
C PRO A 235 11.90 -8.35 -20.97
N ARG A 236 11.15 -8.29 -22.07
CA ARG A 236 11.72 -8.39 -23.41
C ARG A 236 12.43 -7.08 -23.77
N TYR A 237 13.77 -7.10 -23.73
CA TYR A 237 14.60 -6.04 -24.31
C TYR A 237 14.45 -6.02 -25.83
N VAL A 238 14.21 -4.84 -26.39
CA VAL A 238 14.11 -4.65 -27.83
C VAL A 238 15.30 -3.80 -28.27
N GLU A 239 16.27 -4.41 -28.96
CA GLU A 239 17.56 -3.78 -29.34
C GLU A 239 17.45 -2.46 -30.12
N ARG A 240 16.26 -2.16 -30.67
CA ARG A 240 15.96 -0.93 -31.42
C ARG A 240 15.00 0.02 -30.72
N ASP A 241 14.50 -0.34 -29.54
CA ASP A 241 13.64 0.52 -28.74
C ASP A 241 14.42 1.20 -27.62
N PHE A 242 14.99 2.37 -27.92
CA PHE A 242 15.59 3.25 -26.92
C PHE A 242 14.58 3.79 -25.89
N ARG A 243 13.28 3.49 -26.02
CA ARG A 243 12.26 3.90 -25.05
C ARG A 243 12.10 2.93 -23.90
N ASN A 244 12.67 1.72 -23.96
CA ASN A 244 12.53 0.67 -22.95
C ASN A 244 11.06 0.47 -22.56
N ILE A 245 10.19 0.06 -23.51
CA ILE A 245 8.75 -0.07 -23.25
C ILE A 245 8.42 -0.97 -22.05
N ASN A 246 9.09 -2.12 -21.91
CA ASN A 246 8.80 -3.16 -20.91
C ASN A 246 9.48 -2.92 -19.54
N ARG A 247 9.55 -1.66 -19.09
CA ARG A 247 10.25 -1.25 -17.87
C ARG A 247 9.38 -1.10 -16.63
N HIS A 248 8.07 -1.14 -16.82
CA HIS A 248 7.10 -0.65 -15.86
C HIS A 248 7.04 -1.57 -14.62
N GLY A 249 6.95 -2.88 -14.81
CA GLY A 249 6.95 -3.86 -13.72
C GLY A 249 8.27 -3.88 -12.94
N THR A 250 9.41 -3.66 -13.61
CA THR A 250 10.72 -3.55 -12.95
C THR A 250 10.82 -2.28 -12.07
N ARG A 251 10.20 -1.18 -12.48
CA ARG A 251 10.10 0.04 -11.64
C ARG A 251 9.21 -0.17 -10.43
N CYS A 252 8.02 -0.75 -10.64
CA CYS A 252 7.08 -1.08 -9.58
C CYS A 252 7.68 -2.05 -8.54
N ALA A 253 8.46 -3.05 -8.99
CA ALA A 253 9.11 -4.02 -8.11
C ALA A 253 10.10 -3.37 -7.12
N GLY A 254 10.85 -2.36 -7.56
CA GLY A 254 11.81 -1.64 -6.72
C GLY A 254 11.15 -0.83 -5.61
N GLU A 255 10.00 -0.21 -5.88
CA GLU A 255 9.24 0.56 -4.89
C GLU A 255 8.75 -0.32 -3.73
N VAL A 256 8.37 -1.56 -4.04
CA VAL A 256 8.00 -2.55 -3.02
C VAL A 256 9.23 -3.05 -2.29
N ALA A 257 10.22 -3.58 -3.02
CA ALA A 257 11.20 -4.52 -2.45
C ALA A 257 12.61 -4.45 -3.06
N ALA A 258 13.03 -3.31 -3.61
CA ALA A 258 14.47 -3.06 -3.78
C ALA A 258 15.20 -3.28 -2.44
N ALA A 259 16.37 -3.90 -2.50
CA ALA A 259 17.18 -4.19 -1.33
C ALA A 259 17.64 -2.89 -0.65
N ALA A 260 18.15 -3.00 0.57
CA ALA A 260 18.63 -1.85 1.33
C ALA A 260 20.02 -2.09 1.88
N ASN A 261 20.80 -1.02 1.98
CA ASN A 261 22.20 -0.99 2.41
C ASN A 261 23.16 -1.76 1.49
N ASN A 262 22.85 -1.86 0.21
CA ASN A 262 23.69 -2.50 -0.82
C ASN A 262 24.50 -1.48 -1.65
N SER A 263 24.31 -0.17 -1.42
CA SER A 263 24.95 0.94 -2.13
C SER A 263 24.56 1.05 -3.62
N ILE A 264 23.41 0.49 -3.99
CA ILE A 264 22.80 0.55 -5.32
C ILE A 264 21.50 1.36 -5.23
N CYS A 265 21.12 2.05 -6.32
CA CYS A 265 19.89 2.82 -6.48
C CYS A 265 19.27 3.40 -5.19
N GLY A 266 18.26 2.75 -4.59
CA GLY A 266 17.44 3.24 -3.48
C GLY A 266 17.12 2.12 -2.48
N LEU A 267 15.87 1.99 -2.07
CA LEU A 267 15.36 0.81 -1.34
C LEU A 267 13.83 0.74 -1.39
N GLY A 268 13.28 -0.47 -1.34
CA GLY A 268 11.84 -0.69 -1.29
C GLY A 268 11.24 -0.35 0.07
N ILE A 269 9.95 -0.01 0.10
CA ILE A 269 9.22 0.18 1.37
C ILE A 269 9.29 -1.08 2.24
N ALA A 270 9.19 -2.25 1.62
CA ALA A 270 9.30 -3.57 2.21
C ALA A 270 10.57 -4.29 1.71
N PHE A 271 11.75 -3.66 1.87
CA PHE A 271 13.06 -4.15 1.41
C PHE A 271 13.53 -5.52 1.94
N LYS A 272 12.74 -6.22 2.78
CA LYS A 272 12.93 -7.62 3.19
C LYS A 272 11.74 -8.54 2.86
N ALA A 273 10.76 -8.05 2.11
CA ALA A 273 9.77 -8.89 1.47
C ALA A 273 10.39 -9.64 0.29
N ARG A 274 9.74 -10.72 -0.13
CA ARG A 274 10.05 -11.40 -1.39
C ARG A 274 9.24 -10.77 -2.52
N ILE A 275 9.84 -10.62 -3.69
CA ILE A 275 9.24 -9.95 -4.85
C ILE A 275 9.26 -10.85 -6.08
N GLY A 276 8.12 -10.99 -6.74
CA GLY A 276 7.98 -11.64 -8.03
C GLY A 276 7.34 -10.74 -9.07
N GLY A 277 7.34 -11.21 -10.32
CA GLY A 277 6.72 -10.52 -11.44
C GLY A 277 5.93 -11.51 -12.29
N VAL A 278 4.72 -11.14 -12.69
CA VAL A 278 3.96 -11.86 -13.70
C VAL A 278 3.96 -11.02 -14.98
N ARG A 279 4.68 -11.48 -15.99
CA ARG A 279 4.71 -10.86 -17.33
C ARG A 279 3.42 -11.22 -18.06
N MET A 280 2.53 -10.24 -18.21
CA MET A 280 1.23 -10.40 -18.85
C MET A 280 0.83 -9.24 -19.78
N LEU A 281 1.47 -8.07 -19.68
CA LEU A 281 1.18 -6.89 -20.53
C LEU A 281 2.01 -6.79 -21.83
N ASP A 282 3.04 -7.60 -22.04
CA ASP A 282 3.87 -7.52 -23.26
C ASP A 282 3.30 -8.35 -24.43
N GLY A 283 2.06 -8.02 -24.81
CA GLY A 283 1.29 -8.66 -25.86
C GLY A 283 -0.21 -8.41 -25.73
N ASP A 284 -1.02 -9.07 -26.56
CA ASP A 284 -2.48 -9.02 -26.44
C ASP A 284 -2.94 -9.62 -25.10
N VAL A 285 -3.78 -8.90 -24.36
CA VAL A 285 -4.31 -9.33 -23.06
C VAL A 285 -5.72 -9.93 -23.24
N THR A 286 -6.02 -11.01 -22.52
CA THR A 286 -7.33 -11.69 -22.57
C THR A 286 -7.82 -12.08 -21.18
N ASP A 287 -9.14 -12.24 -20.98
CA ASP A 287 -9.77 -12.69 -19.72
C ASP A 287 -9.12 -13.96 -19.14
N ALA A 288 -8.65 -14.88 -20.00
CA ALA A 288 -7.92 -16.08 -19.59
C ALA A 288 -6.51 -15.77 -19.04
N MET A 289 -5.80 -14.80 -19.62
CA MET A 289 -4.48 -14.35 -19.16
C MET A 289 -4.57 -13.53 -17.88
N GLU A 290 -5.53 -12.61 -17.79
CA GLU A 290 -5.84 -11.86 -16.56
C GLU A 290 -6.21 -12.82 -15.42
N SER A 291 -7.13 -13.76 -15.67
CA SER A 291 -7.51 -14.79 -14.71
C SER A 291 -6.35 -15.65 -14.25
N ARG A 292 -5.40 -15.97 -15.15
CA ARG A 292 -4.21 -16.75 -14.81
C ARG A 292 -3.23 -15.95 -13.96
N SER A 293 -3.06 -14.67 -14.27
CA SER A 293 -2.19 -13.75 -13.53
C SER A 293 -2.71 -13.49 -12.12
N LEU A 294 -3.98 -13.12 -12.00
CA LEU A 294 -4.71 -12.95 -10.72
C LEU A 294 -4.76 -14.24 -9.89
N GLY A 295 -4.85 -15.39 -10.57
CA GLY A 295 -4.88 -16.71 -9.94
C GLY A 295 -3.51 -17.34 -9.66
N HIS A 296 -2.41 -16.70 -10.06
CA HIS A 296 -1.07 -17.29 -9.96
C HIS A 296 -0.67 -17.47 -8.49
N ASN A 297 -0.43 -18.71 -8.07
CA ASN A 297 0.15 -19.08 -6.76
C ASN A 297 -0.43 -18.37 -5.51
N PHE A 298 -1.75 -18.17 -5.44
CA PHE A 298 -2.44 -17.45 -4.34
C PHE A 298 -2.32 -18.07 -2.93
N GLN A 299 -1.69 -19.23 -2.77
CA GLN A 299 -1.31 -19.76 -1.44
C GLN A 299 0.08 -19.32 -0.97
N HIS A 300 0.93 -18.88 -1.90
CA HIS A 300 2.30 -18.46 -1.68
C HIS A 300 2.43 -16.93 -1.71
N ILE A 301 1.68 -16.27 -2.59
CA ILE A 301 1.68 -14.82 -2.76
C ILE A 301 0.67 -14.19 -1.79
N ASP A 302 1.12 -13.19 -1.03
CA ASP A 302 0.26 -12.41 -0.13
C ASP A 302 -0.39 -11.23 -0.83
N VAL A 303 0.40 -10.46 -1.58
CA VAL A 303 0.00 -9.18 -2.18
C VAL A 303 0.26 -9.20 -3.68
N TYR A 304 -0.73 -8.76 -4.44
CA TYR A 304 -0.68 -8.53 -5.87
C TYR A 304 -0.76 -7.03 -6.10
N SER A 305 0.20 -6.44 -6.81
CA SER A 305 0.15 -5.06 -7.26
C SER A 305 -0.10 -5.04 -8.76
N ALA A 306 -1.10 -4.27 -9.18
CA ALA A 306 -1.44 -4.07 -10.59
C ALA A 306 -1.75 -2.60 -10.86
N SER A 307 -1.41 -2.15 -12.06
CA SER A 307 -1.52 -0.76 -12.48
C SER A 307 -2.08 -0.64 -13.91
N TRP A 308 -2.92 -1.60 -14.29
CA TRP A 308 -3.57 -1.74 -15.59
C TRP A 308 -5.08 -1.87 -15.43
N GLY A 309 -5.81 -1.57 -16.50
CA GLY A 309 -7.26 -1.58 -16.58
C GLY A 309 -7.70 -1.30 -18.03
N PRO A 310 -8.91 -0.79 -18.25
CA PRO A 310 -9.36 -0.27 -19.54
C PRO A 310 -8.51 0.92 -20.02
N GLU A 311 -8.77 1.43 -21.22
CA GLU A 311 -8.11 2.65 -21.69
C GLU A 311 -8.59 3.88 -20.89
N ASP A 312 -7.65 4.56 -20.22
CA ASP A 312 -7.80 5.82 -19.48
C ASP A 312 -8.11 7.02 -20.41
N ASP A 313 -9.14 6.93 -21.25
CA ASP A 313 -9.40 7.84 -22.39
C ASP A 313 -10.55 8.85 -22.18
N GLY A 314 -11.24 8.78 -21.03
CA GLY A 314 -12.41 9.58 -20.73
C GLY A 314 -13.71 9.04 -21.34
N ARG A 315 -13.73 7.80 -21.85
CA ARG A 315 -14.84 7.23 -22.65
C ARG A 315 -15.14 5.78 -22.32
N THR A 316 -14.11 4.99 -22.11
CA THR A 316 -14.23 3.56 -21.92
C THR A 316 -15.04 3.21 -20.67
N VAL A 317 -15.82 2.13 -20.72
CA VAL A 317 -16.49 1.53 -19.57
C VAL A 317 -16.32 0.03 -19.72
N ASP A 318 -15.40 -0.56 -18.98
CA ASP A 318 -15.06 -1.98 -19.09
C ASP A 318 -14.46 -2.49 -17.77
N GLY A 319 -14.33 -3.81 -17.62
CA GLY A 319 -13.87 -4.41 -16.38
C GLY A 319 -13.62 -5.92 -16.50
N PRO A 320 -13.38 -6.60 -15.36
CA PRO A 320 -12.97 -7.99 -15.37
C PRO A 320 -13.99 -8.90 -16.05
N GLY A 321 -13.48 -9.67 -17.02
CA GLY A 321 -14.22 -10.73 -17.70
C GLY A 321 -14.71 -11.84 -16.76
N LYS A 322 -15.27 -12.89 -17.34
CA LYS A 322 -15.88 -13.97 -16.55
C LYS A 322 -14.83 -14.73 -15.73
N LEU A 323 -13.67 -14.99 -16.31
CA LEU A 323 -12.58 -15.71 -15.67
C LEU A 323 -11.86 -14.82 -14.65
N ALA A 324 -11.55 -13.57 -14.98
CA ALA A 324 -10.94 -12.60 -14.08
C ALA A 324 -11.78 -12.38 -12.81
N ARG A 325 -13.11 -12.25 -12.93
CA ARG A 325 -14.01 -12.19 -11.76
C ARG A 325 -13.98 -13.47 -10.91
N ILE A 326 -13.88 -14.64 -11.52
CA ILE A 326 -13.70 -15.91 -10.81
C ILE A 326 -12.32 -15.97 -10.13
N ALA A 327 -11.27 -15.41 -10.74
CA ALA A 327 -9.94 -15.33 -10.17
C ALA A 327 -9.90 -14.44 -8.91
N PHE A 328 -10.46 -13.21 -8.98
CA PHE A 328 -10.62 -12.35 -7.80
C PHE A 328 -11.40 -13.05 -6.67
N ARG A 329 -12.55 -13.68 -7.00
CA ARG A 329 -13.37 -14.42 -6.02
C ARG A 329 -12.61 -15.61 -5.40
N ASN A 330 -11.80 -16.33 -6.17
CA ASN A 330 -10.95 -17.40 -5.63
C ASN A 330 -9.82 -16.83 -4.77
N GLY A 331 -9.18 -15.72 -5.18
CA GLY A 331 -8.15 -15.03 -4.42
C GLY A 331 -8.65 -14.61 -3.03
N ILE A 332 -9.76 -13.88 -2.95
CA ILE A 332 -10.30 -13.39 -1.67
C ILE A 332 -10.94 -14.47 -0.78
N LEU A 333 -11.41 -15.59 -1.34
CA LEU A 333 -12.00 -16.70 -0.56
C LEU A 333 -11.01 -17.79 -0.15
N LYS A 334 -9.98 -18.04 -0.96
CA LYS A 334 -9.07 -19.19 -0.80
C LYS A 334 -7.62 -18.77 -0.61
N GLY A 335 -7.21 -17.60 -1.12
CA GLY A 335 -5.85 -17.10 -1.03
C GLY A 335 -5.35 -17.00 0.41
N ARG A 336 -4.03 -17.14 0.60
CA ARG A 336 -3.35 -17.03 1.90
C ARG A 336 -4.01 -17.91 2.98
N GLY A 337 -4.27 -19.18 2.67
CA GLY A 337 -4.93 -20.11 3.59
C GLY A 337 -6.39 -19.76 3.95
N GLY A 338 -7.09 -19.00 3.12
CA GLY A 338 -8.45 -18.51 3.37
C GLY A 338 -8.55 -17.14 4.05
N LEU A 339 -7.43 -16.45 4.28
CA LEU A 339 -7.42 -15.04 4.69
C LEU A 339 -7.77 -14.09 3.53
N GLY A 340 -7.59 -14.55 2.30
CA GLY A 340 -7.81 -13.83 1.07
C GLY A 340 -6.59 -13.05 0.60
N SER A 341 -6.25 -13.20 -0.68
CA SER A 341 -5.21 -12.41 -1.37
C SER A 341 -5.49 -10.92 -1.27
N ILE A 342 -4.43 -10.12 -1.13
CA ILE A 342 -4.53 -8.66 -1.19
C ILE A 342 -4.29 -8.22 -2.64
N PHE A 343 -5.28 -7.62 -3.30
CA PHE A 343 -5.10 -6.99 -4.61
C PHE A 343 -5.02 -5.48 -4.43
N VAL A 344 -3.89 -4.87 -4.75
CA VAL A 344 -3.67 -3.41 -4.72
C VAL A 344 -3.69 -2.90 -6.15
N TRP A 345 -4.48 -1.86 -6.42
CA TRP A 345 -4.78 -1.40 -7.77
C TRP A 345 -4.57 0.10 -7.92
N ALA A 346 -3.93 0.54 -9.01
CA ALA A 346 -3.86 1.95 -9.36
C ALA A 346 -5.23 2.44 -9.86
N SER A 347 -5.63 3.66 -9.49
CA SER A 347 -6.95 4.21 -9.84
C SER A 347 -7.04 4.86 -11.24
N GLY A 348 -6.18 4.50 -12.20
CA GLY A 348 -6.15 5.09 -13.55
C GLY A 348 -5.41 6.44 -13.66
N ASN A 349 -5.07 6.84 -14.90
CA ASN A 349 -4.31 8.04 -15.27
C ASN A 349 -5.09 8.99 -16.23
N GLY A 350 -6.41 8.80 -16.33
CA GLY A 350 -7.32 9.52 -17.23
C GLY A 350 -7.75 10.92 -16.77
N GLY A 351 -7.19 11.47 -15.69
CA GLY A 351 -7.62 12.75 -15.11
C GLY A 351 -7.58 13.96 -16.09
N LYS A 352 -6.64 13.97 -17.04
CA LYS A 352 -6.57 14.97 -18.13
C LYS A 352 -7.68 14.86 -19.18
N TYR A 353 -8.43 13.76 -19.17
CA TYR A 353 -9.58 13.49 -20.03
C TYR A 353 -10.89 13.50 -19.25
N ASP A 354 -10.89 14.05 -18.03
CA ASP A 354 -12.02 14.06 -17.09
C ASP A 354 -12.62 12.65 -16.85
N ASP A 355 -11.77 11.61 -16.85
CA ASP A 355 -12.24 10.23 -16.64
C ASP A 355 -12.64 9.97 -15.17
N ASN A 356 -13.39 8.89 -14.97
CA ASN A 356 -13.91 8.48 -13.68
C ASN A 356 -13.63 7.01 -13.45
N CYS A 357 -12.76 6.72 -12.49
CA CYS A 357 -12.35 5.36 -12.15
C CYS A 357 -13.46 4.40 -11.66
N ASN A 358 -14.73 4.85 -11.46
CA ASN A 358 -15.85 3.91 -11.34
C ASN A 358 -16.30 3.30 -12.68
N CYS A 359 -15.78 3.78 -13.82
CA CYS A 359 -15.94 3.19 -15.15
C CYS A 359 -14.89 2.09 -15.45
N ASP A 360 -13.83 2.00 -14.63
CA ASP A 360 -12.92 0.85 -14.59
C ASP A 360 -13.43 -0.18 -13.58
N GLY A 361 -13.89 -1.33 -14.06
CA GLY A 361 -14.37 -2.43 -13.23
C GLY A 361 -13.31 -3.12 -12.37
N TYR A 362 -12.01 -2.88 -12.60
CA TYR A 362 -10.92 -3.40 -11.77
C TYR A 362 -10.74 -2.55 -10.50
N THR A 363 -10.54 -1.24 -10.60
CA THR A 363 -10.45 -0.37 -9.42
C THR A 363 -11.81 -0.15 -8.72
N ASN A 364 -12.94 -0.26 -9.45
CA ASN A 364 -14.30 -0.23 -8.90
C ASN A 364 -14.71 -1.54 -8.17
N SER A 365 -13.87 -2.58 -8.23
CA SER A 365 -14.12 -3.86 -7.54
C SER A 365 -14.01 -3.72 -6.02
N ILE A 366 -14.88 -4.42 -5.28
CA ILE A 366 -14.75 -4.49 -3.80
C ILE A 366 -13.50 -5.29 -3.37
N TYR A 367 -13.01 -6.17 -4.24
CA TYR A 367 -11.90 -7.10 -3.98
C TYR A 367 -10.52 -6.44 -4.13
N THR A 368 -10.47 -5.26 -4.76
CA THR A 368 -9.26 -4.47 -4.92
C THR A 368 -9.17 -3.37 -3.86
N LEU A 369 -7.94 -2.99 -3.54
CA LEU A 369 -7.60 -1.85 -2.73
C LEU A 369 -7.17 -0.75 -3.71
N GLY A 370 -8.14 0.06 -4.15
CA GLY A 370 -7.92 1.15 -5.11
C GLY A 370 -7.12 2.31 -4.51
N VAL A 371 -6.02 2.69 -5.16
CA VAL A 371 -5.05 3.69 -4.69
C VAL A 371 -4.85 4.75 -5.78
N SER A 372 -5.13 6.01 -5.41
CA SER A 372 -4.82 7.18 -6.24
C SER A 372 -3.52 7.86 -5.76
N SER A 373 -3.16 8.99 -6.36
CA SER A 373 -1.91 9.70 -6.12
C SER A 373 -2.09 11.06 -5.45
N ALA A 374 -1.15 11.39 -4.55
CA ALA A 374 -0.88 12.75 -4.10
C ALA A 374 0.46 13.24 -4.68
N SER A 375 0.53 14.52 -5.07
CA SER A 375 1.76 15.14 -5.56
C SER A 375 2.79 15.40 -4.43
N GLU A 376 3.99 15.88 -4.76
CA GLU A 376 4.98 16.28 -3.77
C GLU A 376 4.43 17.31 -2.77
N HIS A 377 3.65 18.26 -3.25
CA HIS A 377 2.97 19.30 -2.46
C HIS A 377 1.60 18.86 -1.90
N GLY A 378 1.19 17.60 -2.08
CA GLY A 378 -0.09 17.09 -1.58
C GLY A 378 -1.31 17.58 -2.37
N THR A 379 -1.13 18.03 -3.61
CA THR A 379 -2.24 18.36 -4.53
C THR A 379 -2.63 17.15 -5.38
N ILE A 380 -3.80 17.21 -6.01
CA ILE A 380 -4.26 16.20 -6.98
C ILE A 380 -3.37 16.30 -8.24
N PRO A 381 -2.63 15.26 -8.64
CA PRO A 381 -1.86 15.27 -9.88
C PRO A 381 -2.76 15.34 -11.11
N TRP A 382 -2.28 15.94 -12.20
CA TRP A 382 -3.05 16.17 -13.43
C TRP A 382 -3.58 14.91 -14.12
N TYR A 383 -2.96 13.75 -13.85
CA TYR A 383 -3.36 12.44 -14.37
C TYR A 383 -4.33 11.69 -13.45
N ALA A 384 -4.40 12.03 -12.16
CA ALA A 384 -5.12 11.22 -11.19
C ALA A 384 -6.63 11.33 -11.40
N GLU A 385 -7.29 10.19 -11.58
CA GLU A 385 -8.75 10.12 -11.65
C GLU A 385 -9.39 10.24 -10.27
N THR A 386 -10.67 10.65 -10.27
CA THR A 386 -11.45 10.83 -9.05
C THR A 386 -12.76 10.03 -9.13
N CYS A 387 -12.99 9.16 -8.16
CA CYS A 387 -14.17 8.31 -8.09
C CYS A 387 -14.42 7.87 -6.64
N SER A 388 -15.58 7.27 -6.37
CA SER A 388 -15.94 6.88 -5.00
C SER A 388 -15.40 5.54 -4.52
N SER A 389 -14.77 4.76 -5.40
CA SER A 389 -14.13 3.48 -5.09
C SER A 389 -12.73 3.62 -4.49
N THR A 390 -12.03 4.73 -4.75
CA THR A 390 -10.68 5.03 -4.21
C THR A 390 -10.67 4.96 -2.68
N LEU A 391 -9.83 4.08 -2.12
CA LEU A 391 -9.76 3.85 -0.68
C LEU A 391 -8.85 4.84 0.04
N ALA A 392 -7.67 5.10 -0.53
CA ALA A 392 -6.62 5.94 0.02
C ALA A 392 -5.64 6.37 -1.08
N VAL A 393 -4.62 7.13 -0.70
CA VAL A 393 -3.54 7.54 -1.61
C VAL A 393 -2.16 7.33 -1.03
N THR A 394 -1.19 7.23 -1.92
CA THR A 394 0.24 7.36 -1.64
C THR A 394 0.83 8.50 -2.48
N TYR A 395 2.09 8.82 -2.25
CA TYR A 395 2.77 9.84 -3.06
C TYR A 395 3.15 9.30 -4.45
N SER A 396 3.12 10.17 -5.46
CA SER A 396 3.69 9.94 -6.79
C SER A 396 4.15 11.28 -7.39
N SER A 397 4.53 11.29 -8.67
CA SER A 397 4.85 12.48 -9.45
C SER A 397 3.75 13.55 -9.43
N GLY A 398 4.14 14.82 -9.51
CA GLY A 398 3.22 15.96 -9.50
C GLY A 398 3.10 16.71 -10.83
N GLY A 399 2.85 18.01 -10.71
CA GLY A 399 2.96 18.97 -11.81
C GLY A 399 4.41 19.32 -12.17
N GLN A 400 4.56 20.27 -13.10
CA GLN A 400 5.88 20.68 -13.59
C GLN A 400 6.77 21.23 -12.47
N GLY A 401 7.92 20.58 -12.23
CA GLY A 401 8.88 20.96 -11.19
C GLY A 401 8.76 20.20 -9.87
N GLU A 402 7.71 19.39 -9.69
CA GLU A 402 7.63 18.40 -8.60
C GLU A 402 8.45 17.14 -8.94
N LYS A 403 8.97 16.46 -7.91
CA LYS A 403 9.78 15.25 -8.09
C LYS A 403 8.94 14.04 -8.52
N GLY A 404 9.57 13.15 -9.29
CA GLY A 404 9.05 11.80 -9.56
C GLY A 404 9.38 10.83 -8.43
N VAL A 405 8.99 9.56 -8.62
CA VAL A 405 9.34 8.45 -7.72
C VAL A 405 10.68 7.84 -8.13
N VAL A 406 11.47 7.44 -7.12
CA VAL A 406 12.83 6.92 -7.26
C VAL A 406 12.82 5.40 -7.09
N THR A 407 13.25 4.68 -8.11
CA THR A 407 13.20 3.20 -8.12
C THR A 407 14.16 2.59 -9.14
N THR A 408 14.26 1.27 -9.14
CA THR A 408 14.99 0.44 -10.11
C THR A 408 14.45 0.65 -11.53
N ASP A 409 15.27 0.47 -12.56
CA ASP A 409 14.87 0.65 -13.96
C ASP A 409 15.68 -0.31 -14.86
N LEU A 410 15.17 -0.60 -16.06
CA LEU A 410 15.78 -1.62 -16.93
C LEU A 410 17.26 -1.35 -17.25
N ASN A 411 17.94 -2.43 -17.62
CA ASN A 411 19.37 -2.50 -17.90
C ASN A 411 20.18 -2.24 -16.62
N HIS A 412 19.70 -2.73 -15.47
CA HIS A 412 20.37 -2.65 -14.17
C HIS A 412 20.58 -1.19 -13.68
N THR A 413 19.62 -0.30 -13.99
CA THR A 413 19.73 1.15 -13.76
C THR A 413 18.79 1.67 -12.67
N CYS A 414 18.76 2.99 -12.46
CA CYS A 414 18.00 3.66 -11.43
C CYS A 414 17.33 4.90 -12.03
N THR A 415 16.04 5.10 -11.75
CA THR A 415 15.27 6.25 -12.22
C THR A 415 14.81 7.11 -11.04
N ASP A 416 14.66 8.41 -11.27
CA ASP A 416 14.02 9.38 -10.36
C ASP A 416 12.76 10.04 -10.97
N SER A 417 12.27 9.45 -12.06
CA SER A 417 11.19 9.97 -12.91
C SER A 417 10.04 8.98 -13.14
N HIS A 418 9.87 7.97 -12.27
CA HIS A 418 8.64 7.19 -12.29
C HIS A 418 7.45 8.02 -11.79
N SER A 419 6.25 7.72 -12.30
CA SER A 419 5.13 8.65 -12.37
C SER A 419 3.81 7.92 -12.64
N GLY A 420 2.70 8.63 -12.49
CA GLY A 420 1.34 8.08 -12.62
C GLY A 420 0.81 7.48 -11.31
N THR A 421 -0.48 7.11 -11.29
CA THR A 421 -1.07 6.29 -10.21
C THR A 421 -0.43 4.91 -10.16
N SER A 422 0.19 4.49 -11.25
CA SER A 422 0.94 3.25 -11.38
C SER A 422 2.17 3.13 -10.47
N ALA A 423 2.75 4.25 -10.02
CA ALA A 423 3.78 4.28 -8.96
C ALA A 423 3.17 4.34 -7.55
N SER A 424 1.93 4.82 -7.41
CA SER A 424 1.24 4.86 -6.12
C SER A 424 0.83 3.47 -5.61
N ALA A 425 0.33 2.59 -6.48
CA ALA A 425 -0.09 1.24 -6.10
C ALA A 425 1.06 0.36 -5.56
N PRO A 426 2.27 0.31 -6.17
CA PRO A 426 3.43 -0.39 -5.60
C PRO A 426 3.85 0.13 -4.22
N LEU A 427 3.86 1.45 -4.01
CA LEU A 427 4.15 2.01 -2.68
C LEU A 427 3.11 1.56 -1.65
N ALA A 428 1.83 1.53 -2.02
CA ALA A 428 0.77 1.00 -1.16
C ALA A 428 0.91 -0.51 -0.91
N ALA A 429 1.30 -1.30 -1.91
CA ALA A 429 1.59 -2.73 -1.78
C ALA A 429 2.78 -2.99 -0.82
N GLY A 430 3.81 -2.16 -0.87
CA GLY A 430 4.91 -2.16 0.11
C GLY A 430 4.42 -1.87 1.54
N ILE A 431 3.56 -0.87 1.73
CA ILE A 431 2.97 -0.57 3.06
C ILE A 431 2.05 -1.71 3.54
N CYS A 432 1.31 -2.35 2.63
CA CYS A 432 0.54 -3.56 2.91
C CYS A 432 1.45 -4.70 3.38
N ALA A 433 2.59 -4.93 2.71
CA ALA A 433 3.56 -5.94 3.11
C ALA A 433 4.22 -5.65 4.47
N LEU A 434 4.51 -4.38 4.79
CA LEU A 434 4.93 -3.99 6.14
C LEU A 434 3.88 -4.36 7.20
N THR A 435 2.62 -4.04 6.91
CA THR A 435 1.48 -4.28 7.80
C THR A 435 1.22 -5.77 8.03
N LEU A 436 1.28 -6.58 6.97
CA LEU A 436 1.20 -8.04 7.05
C LEU A 436 2.40 -8.66 7.77
N SER A 437 3.62 -8.11 7.63
CA SER A 437 4.80 -8.61 8.38
C SER A 437 4.66 -8.40 9.90
N ALA A 438 3.82 -7.45 10.33
CA ALA A 438 3.47 -7.25 11.73
C ALA A 438 2.32 -8.14 12.21
N ASN A 439 1.33 -8.44 11.35
CA ASN A 439 0.27 -9.39 11.64
C ASN A 439 -0.13 -10.19 10.38
N PRO A 440 0.46 -11.38 10.15
CA PRO A 440 0.16 -12.19 8.97
C PRO A 440 -1.28 -12.71 8.90
N ARG A 441 -2.03 -12.66 10.02
CA ARG A 441 -3.40 -13.19 10.13
C ARG A 441 -4.49 -12.21 9.70
N LEU A 442 -4.14 -11.01 9.24
CA LEU A 442 -5.11 -10.07 8.70
C LEU A 442 -5.74 -10.65 7.43
N THR A 443 -7.07 -10.59 7.36
CA THR A 443 -7.84 -10.87 6.13
C THR A 443 -7.75 -9.71 5.14
N TRP A 444 -8.15 -9.95 3.88
CA TRP A 444 -8.23 -8.90 2.87
C TRP A 444 -9.11 -7.70 3.30
N ARG A 445 -10.23 -7.97 3.99
CA ARG A 445 -11.10 -6.93 4.58
C ARG A 445 -10.45 -6.23 5.77
N ASP A 446 -9.80 -6.96 6.67
CA ASP A 446 -9.09 -6.35 7.82
C ASP A 446 -8.09 -5.28 7.35
N LEU A 447 -7.39 -5.55 6.26
CA LEU A 447 -6.41 -4.61 5.71
C LEU A 447 -7.07 -3.36 5.12
N GLN A 448 -8.19 -3.48 4.41
CA GLN A 448 -8.98 -2.33 3.94
C GLN A 448 -9.52 -1.49 5.12
N TYR A 449 -10.01 -2.12 6.19
CA TYR A 449 -10.36 -1.42 7.44
C TYR A 449 -9.17 -0.68 8.05
N ILE A 450 -8.00 -1.32 8.15
CA ILE A 450 -6.79 -0.71 8.71
C ILE A 450 -6.36 0.52 7.88
N VAL A 451 -6.44 0.46 6.54
CA VAL A 451 -6.21 1.63 5.68
C VAL A 451 -7.17 2.77 6.02
N ILE A 452 -8.48 2.53 6.01
CA ILE A 452 -9.49 3.56 6.33
C ILE A 452 -9.30 4.18 7.73
N HIS A 453 -8.90 3.36 8.71
CA HIS A 453 -8.73 3.79 10.10
C HIS A 453 -7.38 4.48 10.38
N SER A 454 -6.41 4.39 9.46
CA SER A 454 -5.06 4.98 9.61
C SER A 454 -4.78 6.13 8.64
N ALA A 455 -5.53 6.22 7.53
CA ALA A 455 -5.32 7.22 6.49
C ALA A 455 -5.37 8.65 7.03
N ARG A 456 -4.48 9.49 6.50
CA ARG A 456 -4.22 10.84 6.98
C ARG A 456 -4.60 11.88 5.90
N PRO A 457 -5.74 12.58 6.05
CA PRO A 457 -6.12 13.68 5.16
C PRO A 457 -5.27 14.95 5.32
N ASP A 458 -4.52 15.07 6.42
CA ASP A 458 -3.73 16.27 6.70
C ASP A 458 -2.49 16.34 5.81
N GLY A 459 -2.29 17.49 5.18
CA GLY A 459 -1.27 17.69 4.14
C GLY A 459 -1.76 17.37 2.71
N LEU A 460 -3.05 17.09 2.52
CA LEU A 460 -3.67 16.87 1.22
C LEU A 460 -4.72 17.94 0.89
N TYR A 461 -4.56 18.59 -0.27
CA TYR A 461 -5.29 19.79 -0.66
C TYR A 461 -6.28 19.52 -1.79
N THR A 462 -7.58 19.57 -1.46
CA THR A 462 -8.71 19.44 -2.39
C THR A 462 -9.94 20.15 -1.81
N ASN A 463 -10.86 20.56 -2.69
CA ASN A 463 -12.14 21.18 -2.35
C ASN A 463 -13.27 20.15 -2.09
N ASP A 464 -13.02 18.87 -2.33
CA ASP A 464 -14.02 17.82 -2.28
C ASP A 464 -14.07 17.03 -0.96
N TRP A 465 -13.20 17.33 0.02
CA TRP A 465 -13.26 16.75 1.37
C TRP A 465 -14.66 16.89 1.99
N ARG A 466 -15.29 15.77 2.34
CA ARG A 466 -16.56 15.69 3.09
C ARG A 466 -16.37 14.88 4.37
N VAL A 467 -17.24 15.09 5.35
CA VAL A 467 -17.33 14.26 6.55
C VAL A 467 -18.50 13.30 6.38
N ASN A 468 -18.26 12.00 6.54
CA ASN A 468 -19.27 10.96 6.40
C ASN A 468 -20.09 10.78 7.70
N GLY A 469 -21.12 9.93 7.70
CA GLY A 469 -22.07 9.77 8.79
C GLY A 469 -21.47 9.30 10.11
N VAL A 470 -20.28 8.69 10.07
CA VAL A 470 -19.50 8.24 11.23
C VAL A 470 -18.31 9.15 11.56
N GLY A 471 -18.25 10.35 10.96
CA GLY A 471 -17.31 11.40 11.34
C GLY A 471 -15.93 11.32 10.68
N ARG A 472 -15.73 10.47 9.67
CA ARG A 472 -14.45 10.38 8.92
C ARG A 472 -14.44 11.37 7.76
N ARG A 473 -13.28 11.98 7.48
CA ARG A 473 -13.05 12.77 6.25
C ARG A 473 -12.83 11.82 5.08
N VAL A 474 -13.48 12.07 3.95
CA VAL A 474 -13.33 11.32 2.69
C VAL A 474 -13.39 12.26 1.48
N SER A 475 -12.70 11.89 0.40
CA SER A 475 -12.54 12.62 -0.86
C SER A 475 -12.60 11.60 -2.01
N HIS A 476 -13.18 11.97 -3.16
CA HIS A 476 -13.16 11.17 -4.39
C HIS A 476 -11.77 11.15 -5.05
N ALA A 477 -10.94 12.17 -4.79
CA ALA A 477 -9.56 12.21 -5.27
C ALA A 477 -8.59 11.47 -4.33
N PHE A 478 -8.80 11.58 -3.01
CA PHE A 478 -7.84 11.08 -2.02
C PHE A 478 -8.33 9.89 -1.16
N GLY A 479 -9.53 9.38 -1.41
CA GLY A 479 -10.18 8.39 -0.54
C GLY A 479 -10.26 8.91 0.90
N TYR A 480 -9.83 8.09 1.86
CA TYR A 480 -9.70 8.50 3.27
C TYR A 480 -8.38 9.25 3.59
N GLY A 481 -7.51 9.46 2.61
CA GLY A 481 -6.26 10.23 2.74
C GLY A 481 -4.98 9.42 2.52
N LEU A 482 -3.84 9.99 2.91
CA LEU A 482 -2.52 9.39 2.71
C LEU A 482 -2.32 8.17 3.62
N MET A 483 -1.82 7.06 3.09
CA MET A 483 -1.45 5.89 3.90
C MET A 483 -0.31 6.22 4.88
N ASP A 484 -0.54 5.99 6.18
CA ASP A 484 0.46 6.14 7.25
C ASP A 484 0.90 4.75 7.74
N ALA A 485 2.05 4.29 7.25
CA ALA A 485 2.56 2.94 7.50
C ALA A 485 2.75 2.65 9.00
N ALA A 486 3.04 3.68 9.81
CA ALA A 486 3.26 3.51 11.24
C ALA A 486 1.96 3.19 11.97
N VAL A 487 0.91 3.96 11.68
CA VAL A 487 -0.42 3.79 12.26
C VAL A 487 -1.07 2.50 11.75
N MET A 488 -0.85 2.13 10.48
CA MET A 488 -1.28 0.82 9.96
C MET A 488 -0.69 -0.35 10.76
N VAL A 489 0.62 -0.33 11.03
CA VAL A 489 1.29 -1.36 11.85
C VAL A 489 0.84 -1.31 13.32
N ASP A 490 0.63 -0.12 13.90
CA ASP A 490 0.13 0.02 15.27
C ASP A 490 -1.29 -0.56 15.45
N LEU A 491 -2.16 -0.35 14.46
CA LEU A 491 -3.48 -0.99 14.41
C LEU A 491 -3.35 -2.50 14.21
N ALA A 492 -2.54 -2.95 13.24
CA ALA A 492 -2.36 -4.37 12.91
C ALA A 492 -1.93 -5.23 14.10
N LEU A 493 -1.01 -4.73 14.93
CA LEU A 493 -0.48 -5.43 16.12
C LEU A 493 -1.55 -5.71 17.19
N ASN A 494 -2.59 -4.89 17.26
CA ASN A 494 -3.71 -5.04 18.20
C ASN A 494 -5.05 -5.31 17.50
N TRP A 495 -5.03 -5.64 16.20
CA TRP A 495 -6.24 -5.78 15.40
C TRP A 495 -7.03 -7.02 15.80
N THR A 496 -8.35 -6.86 15.93
CA THR A 496 -9.29 -7.97 16.05
C THR A 496 -9.94 -8.16 14.69
N THR A 497 -9.87 -9.38 14.13
CA THR A 497 -10.47 -9.66 12.81
C THR A 497 -11.95 -9.30 12.78
N VAL A 498 -12.37 -8.63 11.71
CA VAL A 498 -13.77 -8.22 11.52
C VAL A 498 -14.71 -9.41 11.32
N PRO A 499 -16.00 -9.31 11.67
CA PRO A 499 -16.98 -10.38 11.43
C PRO A 499 -17.03 -10.82 9.96
N THR A 500 -17.55 -12.03 9.70
CA THR A 500 -17.79 -12.53 8.33
C THR A 500 -18.59 -11.53 7.51
N GLN A 501 -18.17 -11.29 6.26
CA GLN A 501 -18.87 -10.39 5.35
C GLN A 501 -20.28 -10.90 5.05
N ARG A 502 -21.21 -9.96 4.90
CA ARG A 502 -22.59 -10.20 4.53
C ARG A 502 -22.96 -9.27 3.39
N ILE A 503 -23.95 -9.69 2.61
CA ILE A 503 -24.44 -8.96 1.43
C ILE A 503 -25.95 -8.86 1.53
N CYS A 504 -26.45 -7.64 1.51
CA CYS A 504 -27.88 -7.33 1.39
C CYS A 504 -28.13 -6.73 0.01
N GLU A 505 -28.93 -7.41 -0.82
CA GLU A 505 -29.32 -6.91 -2.14
C GLU A 505 -30.76 -6.42 -2.11
N VAL A 506 -30.98 -5.19 -2.60
CA VAL A 506 -32.28 -4.50 -2.53
C VAL A 506 -32.57 -3.85 -3.88
N HIS A 507 -33.67 -4.25 -4.51
CA HIS A 507 -34.10 -3.69 -5.80
C HIS A 507 -35.00 -2.47 -5.61
N ALA A 508 -34.74 -1.40 -6.35
CA ALA A 508 -35.56 -0.20 -6.28
C ALA A 508 -36.74 -0.27 -7.27
N SER A 509 -37.94 -0.02 -6.77
CA SER A 509 -39.13 0.17 -7.60
C SER A 509 -39.10 1.55 -8.27
N LEU A 510 -39.09 1.60 -9.60
CA LEU A 510 -39.26 2.85 -10.33
C LEU A 510 -40.74 3.25 -10.41
N PRO A 511 -41.08 4.56 -10.35
CA PRO A 511 -42.45 5.04 -10.56
C PRO A 511 -43.02 4.67 -11.94
N ARG A 512 -42.14 4.59 -12.95
CA ARG A 512 -42.36 4.07 -14.32
C ARG A 512 -41.04 3.50 -14.82
N SER A 513 -41.08 2.40 -15.58
CA SER A 513 -39.90 1.89 -16.29
C SER A 513 -40.19 1.77 -17.80
N PRO A 514 -39.32 2.31 -18.68
CA PRO A 514 -38.21 3.20 -18.36
C PRO A 514 -38.69 4.58 -17.89
N LEU A 515 -38.00 5.15 -16.90
CA LEU A 515 -38.16 6.55 -16.49
C LEU A 515 -37.39 7.43 -17.47
N LYS A 516 -38.13 8.16 -18.32
CA LYS A 516 -37.56 9.06 -19.32
C LYS A 516 -37.31 10.47 -18.77
N MET A 517 -36.06 10.90 -18.81
CA MET A 517 -35.58 12.23 -18.43
C MET A 517 -35.21 13.02 -19.69
N ARG A 518 -35.58 14.29 -19.74
CA ARG A 518 -35.17 15.21 -20.82
C ARG A 518 -33.80 15.84 -20.48
N HIS A 519 -33.23 16.62 -21.39
CA HIS A 519 -32.05 17.45 -21.10
C HIS A 519 -32.27 18.32 -19.85
N HIS A 520 -31.20 18.60 -19.11
CA HIS A 520 -31.16 19.41 -17.89
C HIS A 520 -32.15 19.00 -16.78
N THR A 521 -32.56 17.73 -16.75
CA THR A 521 -33.48 17.18 -15.75
C THR A 521 -32.69 16.53 -14.61
N THR A 522 -33.22 16.62 -13.40
CA THR A 522 -32.69 15.94 -12.21
C THR A 522 -33.80 15.11 -11.59
N GLU A 523 -33.57 13.81 -11.44
CA GLU A 523 -34.49 12.89 -10.77
C GLU A 523 -33.88 12.39 -9.46
N GLN A 524 -34.70 12.24 -8.42
CA GLN A 524 -34.29 11.70 -7.11
C GLN A 524 -35.15 10.48 -6.78
N LEU A 525 -34.51 9.33 -6.70
CA LEU A 525 -35.15 8.03 -6.53
C LEU A 525 -34.80 7.48 -5.16
N ARG A 526 -35.82 7.18 -4.36
CA ARG A 526 -35.67 6.71 -2.99
C ARG A 526 -35.82 5.20 -2.90
N LEU A 527 -35.01 4.59 -2.05
CA LEU A 527 -35.06 3.18 -1.70
C LEU A 527 -34.99 3.05 -0.19
N GLU A 528 -36.03 2.51 0.42
CA GLU A 528 -36.03 2.16 1.84
C GLU A 528 -35.48 0.74 2.01
N THR A 529 -34.61 0.54 2.99
CA THR A 529 -34.15 -0.78 3.42
C THR A 529 -33.78 -0.76 4.89
N ASP A 530 -33.97 -1.87 5.58
CA ASP A 530 -33.48 -2.07 6.95
C ASP A 530 -32.05 -2.66 6.99
N GLY A 531 -31.43 -2.91 5.83
CA GLY A 531 -30.18 -3.65 5.71
C GLY A 531 -30.34 -5.18 5.64
N CYS A 532 -31.53 -5.67 5.26
CA CYS A 532 -31.87 -7.11 5.24
C CYS A 532 -31.80 -7.74 6.65
N LEU A 533 -32.13 -6.97 7.68
CA LEU A 533 -32.10 -7.42 9.08
C LEU A 533 -33.36 -8.22 9.44
N VAL A 534 -34.50 -7.86 8.85
CA VAL A 534 -35.82 -8.47 8.99
C VAL A 534 -36.21 -9.12 7.66
N ASN A 535 -35.44 -10.14 7.24
CA ASN A 535 -35.75 -10.89 6.02
C ASN A 535 -37.05 -11.69 6.19
N GLU A 536 -37.98 -11.58 5.23
CA GLU A 536 -39.20 -12.42 5.18
C GLU A 536 -38.88 -13.92 5.10
N ALA A 537 -37.72 -14.28 4.54
CA ALA A 537 -37.20 -15.65 4.48
C ALA A 537 -36.52 -16.14 5.79
N GLY A 538 -36.41 -15.31 6.82
CA GLY A 538 -35.85 -15.67 8.12
C GLY A 538 -34.36 -16.01 8.16
N ASP A 539 -33.62 -15.82 7.06
CA ASP A 539 -32.17 -16.05 6.99
C ASP A 539 -31.39 -14.86 7.59
N PRO A 540 -30.78 -15.02 8.79
CA PRO A 540 -30.03 -13.94 9.40
C PRO A 540 -28.66 -13.72 8.74
N SER A 541 -28.21 -14.54 7.78
CA SER A 541 -26.88 -14.44 7.19
C SER A 541 -26.71 -13.24 6.26
N ARG A 542 -27.79 -12.71 5.68
CA ARG A 542 -27.76 -11.58 4.74
C ARG A 542 -27.78 -10.20 5.41
N GLY A 543 -28.19 -10.13 6.69
CA GLY A 543 -28.38 -8.86 7.37
C GLY A 543 -27.09 -8.07 7.60
N VAL A 544 -27.00 -6.88 7.03
CA VAL A 544 -25.90 -5.91 7.16
C VAL A 544 -26.38 -4.76 8.04
N ALA A 545 -25.70 -4.52 9.17
CA ALA A 545 -26.00 -3.40 10.05
C ALA A 545 -25.03 -2.23 9.82
N TYR A 546 -23.75 -2.54 9.62
CA TYR A 546 -22.66 -1.57 9.40
C TYR A 546 -21.99 -1.84 8.06
N LEU A 547 -21.85 -0.79 7.26
CA LEU A 547 -21.40 -0.88 5.87
C LEU A 547 -19.87 -1.00 5.72
N GLU A 548 -19.47 -1.66 4.65
CA GLU A 548 -18.12 -1.64 4.07
C GLU A 548 -18.22 -0.95 2.70
N HIS A 549 -18.41 -1.74 1.64
CA HIS A 549 -18.67 -1.27 0.29
C HIS A 549 -20.17 -1.12 0.02
N VAL A 550 -20.54 -0.17 -0.83
CA VAL A 550 -21.89 -0.04 -1.38
C VAL A 550 -21.79 0.02 -2.89
N GLN A 551 -22.51 -0.85 -3.59
CA GLN A 551 -22.64 -0.79 -5.05
C GLN A 551 -24.06 -0.40 -5.43
N ALA A 552 -24.19 0.61 -6.30
CA ALA A 552 -25.43 0.91 -7.01
C ALA A 552 -25.33 0.31 -8.42
N LYS A 553 -26.03 -0.81 -8.64
CA LYS A 553 -26.17 -1.45 -9.95
C LYS A 553 -27.20 -0.65 -10.75
N VAL A 554 -26.78 0.06 -11.80
CA VAL A 554 -27.64 0.97 -12.58
C VAL A 554 -27.78 0.48 -14.02
N THR A 555 -29.01 0.44 -14.52
CA THR A 555 -29.34 0.15 -15.92
C THR A 555 -30.05 1.35 -16.53
N LEU A 556 -29.40 2.05 -17.45
CA LEU A 556 -29.95 3.18 -18.19
C LEU A 556 -29.43 3.21 -19.63
N THR A 557 -30.22 3.78 -20.54
CA THR A 557 -29.74 4.21 -21.86
C THR A 557 -29.68 5.73 -21.93
N SER A 558 -28.83 6.26 -22.81
CA SER A 558 -28.64 7.70 -23.02
C SER A 558 -28.31 7.97 -24.49
N ASP A 559 -28.65 9.15 -25.00
CA ASP A 559 -28.13 9.62 -26.30
C ASP A 559 -26.72 10.24 -26.23
N CYS A 560 -26.18 10.42 -25.02
CA CYS A 560 -24.77 10.72 -24.76
C CYS A 560 -24.42 10.35 -23.31
N ARG A 561 -23.78 9.20 -23.11
CA ARG A 561 -23.48 8.63 -21.78
C ARG A 561 -22.63 9.57 -20.91
N GLY A 562 -21.68 10.28 -21.51
CA GLY A 562 -20.78 11.22 -20.83
C GLY A 562 -21.46 12.43 -20.21
N GLU A 563 -22.69 12.75 -20.58
CA GLU A 563 -23.49 13.83 -19.97
C GLU A 563 -24.19 13.43 -18.67
N VAL A 564 -24.23 12.13 -18.34
CA VAL A 564 -24.92 11.62 -17.16
C VAL A 564 -24.06 11.77 -15.91
N GLU A 565 -24.60 12.41 -14.86
CA GLU A 565 -24.01 12.37 -13.52
C GLU A 565 -24.88 11.57 -12.56
N LEU A 566 -24.23 10.75 -11.73
CA LEU A 566 -24.88 9.90 -10.72
C LEU A 566 -24.36 10.24 -9.34
N TRP A 567 -25.26 10.38 -8.37
CA TRP A 567 -24.93 10.54 -6.95
C TRP A 567 -25.76 9.59 -6.10
N LEU A 568 -25.15 9.00 -5.07
CA LEU A 568 -25.84 8.24 -4.04
C LEU A 568 -25.75 8.97 -2.71
N THR A 569 -26.89 9.09 -2.02
CA THR A 569 -26.99 9.62 -0.66
C THR A 569 -27.40 8.52 0.30
N SER A 570 -26.67 8.36 1.40
CA SER A 570 -26.96 7.38 2.45
C SER A 570 -28.01 7.88 3.45
N PRO A 571 -28.60 6.99 4.27
CA PRO A 571 -29.52 7.37 5.36
C PRO A 571 -28.91 8.34 6.38
N MET A 572 -27.58 8.32 6.55
CA MET A 572 -26.86 9.23 7.45
C MET A 572 -26.49 10.58 6.79
N GLY A 573 -26.91 10.80 5.53
CA GLY A 573 -26.76 12.07 4.81
C GLY A 573 -25.46 12.25 4.03
N THR A 574 -24.56 11.26 4.03
CA THR A 574 -23.34 11.27 3.22
C THR A 574 -23.69 11.24 1.75
N LYS A 575 -23.03 12.07 0.93
CA LYS A 575 -23.23 12.13 -0.53
C LYS A 575 -21.97 11.69 -1.26
N SER A 576 -22.09 10.68 -2.09
CA SER A 576 -21.04 10.15 -2.94
C SER A 576 -21.41 10.41 -4.41
N LYS A 577 -20.52 11.06 -5.17
CA LYS A 577 -20.62 11.06 -6.63
C LYS A 577 -20.18 9.68 -7.12
N LEU A 578 -21.07 9.00 -7.83
CA LEU A 578 -20.82 7.69 -8.43
C LEU A 578 -20.31 7.81 -9.88
N LEU A 579 -20.73 8.86 -10.60
CA LEU A 579 -20.27 9.16 -11.95
C LEU A 579 -20.20 10.68 -12.13
N SER A 580 -19.07 11.18 -12.60
CA SER A 580 -18.90 12.54 -13.11
C SER A 580 -19.21 12.61 -14.60
N LYS A 581 -19.55 13.81 -15.06
CA LYS A 581 -19.57 14.13 -16.49
C LYS A 581 -18.21 13.80 -17.11
N ARG A 582 -18.21 13.03 -18.20
CA ARG A 582 -17.03 12.67 -19.00
C ARG A 582 -17.19 13.23 -20.41
N PRO A 583 -16.62 14.42 -20.74
CA PRO A 583 -16.94 15.14 -21.98
C PRO A 583 -16.56 14.42 -23.28
N PHE A 584 -15.72 13.38 -23.21
CA PHE A 584 -15.29 12.60 -24.36
C PHE A 584 -16.14 11.33 -24.59
N ASP A 585 -16.94 10.92 -23.61
CA ASP A 585 -17.81 9.73 -23.66
C ASP A 585 -19.10 10.00 -24.45
N LEU A 586 -19.03 9.88 -25.77
CA LEU A 586 -20.16 10.10 -26.68
C LEU A 586 -20.99 8.83 -26.96
N ASP A 587 -20.86 7.80 -26.12
CA ASP A 587 -21.52 6.51 -26.29
C ASP A 587 -23.05 6.59 -26.06
N VAL A 588 -23.81 5.75 -26.77
CA VAL A 588 -25.30 5.72 -26.74
C VAL A 588 -25.90 4.45 -26.13
N ALA A 589 -25.08 3.46 -25.77
CA ALA A 589 -25.53 2.24 -25.10
C ALA A 589 -25.88 2.51 -23.63
N GLY A 590 -25.23 3.49 -23.01
CA GLY A 590 -25.43 3.84 -21.59
C GLY A 590 -24.75 2.84 -20.66
N PHE A 591 -25.48 2.38 -19.63
CA PHE A 591 -24.99 1.42 -18.64
C PHE A 591 -25.96 0.25 -18.50
N HIS A 592 -25.42 -0.97 -18.45
CA HIS A 592 -26.20 -2.19 -18.24
C HIS A 592 -25.80 -2.85 -16.92
N ALA A 593 -26.67 -2.75 -15.91
CA ALA A 593 -26.47 -3.26 -14.56
C ALA A 593 -25.11 -2.87 -13.92
N TRP A 594 -24.54 -1.73 -14.32
CA TRP A 594 -23.17 -1.35 -13.97
C TRP A 594 -23.03 -1.07 -12.47
N PRO A 595 -22.13 -1.75 -11.74
CA PRO A 595 -22.10 -1.75 -10.28
C PRO A 595 -21.24 -0.60 -9.73
N PHE A 596 -21.67 0.65 -9.88
CA PHE A 596 -20.94 1.82 -9.36
C PHE A 596 -20.70 1.70 -7.85
N MET A 597 -19.43 1.66 -7.43
CA MET A 597 -19.03 1.35 -6.06
C MET A 597 -18.65 2.62 -5.27
N SER A 598 -18.96 2.63 -3.98
CA SER A 598 -18.51 3.66 -3.04
C SER A 598 -18.05 3.07 -1.71
N VAL A 599 -16.87 3.52 -1.27
CA VAL A 599 -16.36 3.30 0.10
C VAL A 599 -16.62 4.48 1.03
N HIS A 600 -17.29 5.54 0.56
CA HIS A 600 -17.50 6.78 1.34
C HIS A 600 -18.41 6.57 2.55
N PHE A 601 -19.25 5.54 2.51
CA PHE A 601 -20.21 5.16 3.54
C PHE A 601 -19.64 4.21 4.60
N TRP A 602 -18.34 3.91 4.59
CA TRP A 602 -17.77 2.84 5.43
C TRP A 602 -18.00 3.06 6.92
N GLY A 603 -18.63 2.08 7.56
CA GLY A 603 -19.07 2.10 8.95
C GLY A 603 -20.45 2.73 9.18
N GLU A 604 -21.06 3.39 8.20
CA GLU A 604 -22.43 3.91 8.37
C GLU A 604 -23.45 2.79 8.54
N THR A 605 -24.61 3.12 9.10
CA THR A 605 -25.71 2.15 9.25
C THR A 605 -26.43 1.95 7.91
N ALA A 606 -26.65 0.69 7.53
CA ALA A 606 -27.33 0.33 6.28
C ALA A 606 -28.82 0.76 6.24
N ASN A 607 -29.47 0.79 7.41
CA ASN A 607 -30.89 1.03 7.60
C ASN A 607 -31.30 2.49 7.30
N GLY A 608 -32.34 2.66 6.49
CA GLY A 608 -33.09 3.88 6.22
C GLY A 608 -33.21 4.21 4.73
N THR A 609 -33.54 5.47 4.44
CA THR A 609 -33.72 5.97 3.08
C THR A 609 -32.39 6.18 2.36
N TRP A 610 -32.15 5.40 1.31
CA TRP A 610 -31.13 5.69 0.30
C TRP A 610 -31.73 6.54 -0.82
N THR A 611 -30.96 7.47 -1.39
CA THR A 611 -31.41 8.28 -2.54
C THR A 611 -30.38 8.27 -3.67
N LEU A 612 -30.75 7.69 -4.81
CA LEU A 612 -30.02 7.85 -6.08
C LEU A 612 -30.51 9.15 -6.75
N THR A 613 -29.59 10.06 -7.04
CA THR A 613 -29.85 11.25 -7.86
C THR A 613 -29.21 11.06 -9.23
N VAL A 614 -30.00 11.22 -10.28
CA VAL A 614 -29.56 11.19 -11.67
C VAL A 614 -29.69 12.60 -12.23
N HIS A 615 -28.63 13.12 -12.84
CA HIS A 615 -28.67 14.33 -13.65
C HIS A 615 -28.44 13.95 -15.11
N SER A 616 -29.29 14.43 -16.02
CA SER A 616 -29.19 14.08 -17.44
C SER A 616 -28.24 14.95 -18.26
N GLY A 617 -27.70 16.05 -17.71
CA GLY A 617 -26.79 16.94 -18.43
C GLY A 617 -27.43 17.47 -19.73
N ASN A 618 -26.69 17.41 -20.84
CA ASN A 618 -27.23 17.68 -22.19
C ASN A 618 -27.87 16.45 -22.86
N ALA A 619 -28.08 15.33 -22.18
CA ALA A 619 -28.63 14.10 -22.75
C ALA A 619 -30.12 13.86 -22.44
N VAL A 620 -30.75 13.02 -23.26
CA VAL A 620 -31.99 12.29 -22.94
C VAL A 620 -31.60 10.96 -22.29
N VAL A 621 -32.07 10.73 -21.07
CA VAL A 621 -31.76 9.50 -20.30
C VAL A 621 -33.03 8.67 -20.14
N SER A 622 -32.94 7.36 -20.32
CA SER A 622 -34.01 6.41 -20.01
C SER A 622 -33.51 5.42 -18.96
N LEU A 623 -33.81 5.67 -17.69
CA LEU A 623 -33.45 4.78 -16.58
C LEU A 623 -34.41 3.58 -16.56
N ILE A 624 -33.88 2.38 -16.70
CA ILE A 624 -34.64 1.12 -16.78
C ILE A 624 -34.81 0.51 -15.39
N GLY A 625 -33.78 0.61 -14.54
CA GLY A 625 -33.81 0.11 -13.16
C GLY A 625 -32.53 0.44 -12.40
N TRP A 626 -32.58 0.31 -11.08
CA TRP A 626 -31.39 0.29 -10.23
C TRP A 626 -31.61 -0.59 -8.99
N SER A 627 -30.52 -1.06 -8.38
CA SER A 627 -30.52 -1.78 -7.12
C SER A 627 -29.28 -1.44 -6.30
N LEU A 628 -29.35 -1.69 -4.99
CA LEU A 628 -28.19 -1.60 -4.09
C LEU A 628 -27.73 -3.01 -3.69
N SER A 629 -26.43 -3.24 -3.78
CA SER A 629 -25.74 -4.32 -3.05
C SER A 629 -24.95 -3.69 -1.92
N LEU A 630 -25.42 -3.88 -0.69
CA LEU A 630 -24.82 -3.39 0.55
C LEU A 630 -23.92 -4.49 1.11
N TYR A 631 -22.62 -4.23 1.22
CA TYR A 631 -21.65 -5.14 1.83
C TYR A 631 -21.34 -4.67 3.25
N GLY A 632 -21.10 -5.61 4.17
CA GLY A 632 -20.68 -5.24 5.53
C GLY A 632 -20.88 -6.33 6.56
N VAL A 633 -21.17 -5.91 7.80
CA VAL A 633 -21.28 -6.78 8.99
C VAL A 633 -22.54 -6.48 9.79
N SER A 634 -23.07 -7.49 10.48
CA SER A 634 -24.27 -7.37 11.33
C SER A 634 -23.98 -6.90 12.76
N THR A 635 -22.75 -7.06 13.22
CA THR A 635 -22.30 -6.66 14.55
C THR A 635 -21.30 -5.54 14.42
N LYS A 636 -21.28 -4.64 15.42
CA LYS A 636 -20.43 -3.44 15.39
C LYS A 636 -18.95 -3.82 15.20
N PRO A 637 -18.28 -3.34 14.13
CA PRO A 637 -16.89 -3.71 13.89
C PRO A 637 -15.92 -3.07 14.90
N PRO A 638 -14.70 -3.62 15.05
CA PRO A 638 -13.62 -3.05 15.84
C PRO A 638 -13.34 -1.59 15.48
N HIS A 639 -12.92 -0.80 16.47
CA HIS A 639 -12.60 0.63 16.33
C HIS A 639 -13.72 1.52 15.74
N HIS A 640 -14.94 1.01 15.56
CA HIS A 640 -16.08 1.81 15.12
C HIS A 640 -16.46 2.84 16.19
N PRO A 641 -16.67 4.13 15.82
CA PRO A 641 -17.09 5.18 16.74
C PRO A 641 -18.24 4.75 17.66
N SER A 642 -18.16 5.05 18.95
CA SER A 642 -19.34 4.99 19.83
C SER A 642 -20.25 6.17 19.49
N HIS A 643 -21.57 5.96 19.43
CA HIS A 643 -22.59 7.02 19.30
C HIS A 643 -22.66 7.98 20.53
N GLN A 644 -21.60 8.00 21.33
CA GLN A 644 -21.35 8.94 22.41
C GLN A 644 -19.94 9.53 22.20
N GLN A 645 -19.84 10.51 21.32
CA GLN A 645 -19.16 11.75 21.71
C GLN A 645 -20.10 12.92 21.40
N PRO A 646 -20.32 13.85 22.35
CA PRO A 646 -20.93 15.13 22.02
C PRO A 646 -20.12 15.81 20.92
N VAL A 647 -20.77 16.68 20.15
CA VAL A 647 -20.07 17.69 19.36
C VAL A 647 -19.06 18.38 20.27
N LEU A 648 -17.76 18.12 20.06
CA LEU A 648 -16.70 18.86 20.75
C LEU A 648 -16.95 20.33 20.44
N PRO A 649 -17.16 21.20 21.45
CA PRO A 649 -17.52 22.58 21.20
C PRO A 649 -16.44 23.19 20.31
N THR A 650 -16.90 23.87 19.25
CA THR A 650 -16.05 24.58 18.30
C THR A 650 -15.02 25.38 19.08
N ARG A 651 -13.76 24.91 19.05
CA ARG A 651 -12.66 25.72 19.56
C ARG A 651 -12.57 26.93 18.64
N GLY A 652 -13.11 28.06 19.11
CA GLY A 652 -12.75 29.38 18.60
C GLY A 652 -11.22 29.48 18.52
N PRO A 653 -10.68 30.29 17.60
CA PRO A 653 -9.30 30.22 17.16
C PRO A 653 -8.36 30.18 18.37
N ARG A 654 -7.73 29.02 18.59
CA ARG A 654 -6.70 28.88 19.60
C ARG A 654 -5.50 29.67 19.11
N GLU A 655 -5.41 30.89 19.63
CA GLU A 655 -4.22 31.71 19.68
C GLU A 655 -3.02 30.80 19.95
N ARG A 656 -2.10 30.72 18.98
CA ARG A 656 -0.90 29.90 19.10
C ARG A 656 -0.09 30.47 20.26
N GLN A 657 -0.01 29.76 21.39
CA GLN A 657 1.02 30.08 22.38
C GLN A 657 2.38 29.84 21.73
N ILE A 658 3.01 30.94 21.31
CA ILE A 658 4.31 30.97 20.68
C ILE A 658 5.32 30.37 21.66
N HIS A 659 6.02 29.33 21.23
CA HIS A 659 7.09 28.74 22.01
C HIS A 659 8.21 29.79 22.20
N PRO A 660 8.77 30.04 23.41
CA PRO A 660 9.65 31.20 23.69
C PRO A 660 11.06 31.21 23.05
N LEU A 661 11.23 30.58 21.87
CA LEU A 661 12.43 30.65 21.04
C LEU A 661 12.19 31.19 19.63
N ALA A 662 10.93 31.43 19.22
CA ALA A 662 10.63 32.01 17.90
C ALA A 662 10.80 33.55 17.85
N SER A 663 11.02 34.22 18.99
CA SER A 663 11.06 35.69 19.10
C SER A 663 12.49 36.28 19.11
N MET A 664 13.41 35.73 18.32
CA MET A 664 14.78 36.27 18.18
C MET A 664 15.25 36.39 16.72
N LEU A 665 14.36 36.20 15.75
CA LEU A 665 14.61 36.48 14.33
C LEU A 665 13.33 37.08 13.73
N ASP A 666 13.17 38.39 13.92
CA ASP A 666 12.47 39.32 13.03
C ASP A 666 12.56 40.72 13.67
N GLU A 667 13.42 41.58 13.11
CA GLU A 667 13.45 43.00 13.47
C GLU A 667 12.35 43.74 12.66
N HIS A 668 11.48 44.45 13.38
CA HIS A 668 10.43 45.28 12.78
C HIS A 668 11.00 46.58 12.21
N ASP A 669 10.54 46.97 11.02
CA ASP A 669 10.45 48.38 10.62
C ASP A 669 9.05 48.93 10.98
N PRO A 670 8.91 49.92 11.86
CA PRO A 670 7.61 50.39 12.35
C PRO A 670 7.17 51.72 11.69
N GLY A 671 6.18 51.69 10.79
CA GLY A 671 5.88 52.87 9.95
C GLY A 671 4.43 53.23 9.56
N VAL A 672 3.39 52.38 9.69
CA VAL A 672 2.01 52.75 9.31
C VAL A 672 0.94 52.05 10.18
N PRO A 673 -0.05 52.78 10.77
CA PRO A 673 -1.21 52.18 11.43
C PRO A 673 -2.41 51.98 10.45
N PRO A 674 -3.11 50.83 10.49
CA PRO A 674 -4.34 50.61 9.71
C PRO A 674 -5.60 51.20 10.39
N PRO A 675 -6.67 51.50 9.63
CA PRO A 675 -7.89 52.15 10.14
C PRO A 675 -8.87 51.20 10.87
N PRO A 676 -9.79 51.75 11.70
CA PRO A 676 -10.71 50.94 12.52
C PRO A 676 -11.93 50.41 11.73
N PRO A 677 -12.47 49.22 12.10
CA PRO A 677 -13.66 48.63 11.47
C PRO A 677 -14.99 49.16 12.04
N VAL A 678 -16.04 49.12 11.21
CA VAL A 678 -17.41 49.61 11.49
C VAL A 678 -18.30 48.44 11.97
N PRO A 679 -19.17 48.62 13.00
CA PRO A 679 -20.03 47.55 13.51
C PRO A 679 -21.36 47.42 12.74
N PHE A 680 -21.93 46.21 12.73
CA PHE A 680 -23.31 45.95 12.27
C PHE A 680 -24.06 45.02 13.23
N SER A 681 -25.34 45.34 13.48
CA SER A 681 -26.18 44.69 14.50
C SER A 681 -27.18 43.68 13.90
N PRO A 682 -27.58 42.63 14.65
CA PRO A 682 -28.55 41.63 14.18
C PRO A 682 -30.02 42.08 14.36
N LYS A 683 -30.94 41.47 13.59
CA LYS A 683 -32.41 41.54 13.78
C LYS A 683 -33.04 40.14 13.77
N THR A 684 -34.26 40.05 14.30
CA THR A 684 -34.85 38.86 14.94
C THR A 684 -36.14 38.35 14.30
N SER A 685 -36.53 37.11 14.67
CA SER A 685 -37.91 36.52 14.66
C SER A 685 -38.55 36.27 13.27
N VAL A 686 -39.53 35.36 13.06
CA VAL A 686 -40.70 34.95 13.89
C VAL A 686 -41.04 33.43 13.77
N SER A 687 -41.79 32.92 14.76
CA SER A 687 -42.30 31.55 15.00
C SER A 687 -43.64 31.18 14.31
N PHE A 688 -44.04 29.89 14.27
CA PHE A 688 -45.44 29.40 14.49
C PHE A 688 -45.53 27.85 14.64
N SER A 689 -46.61 27.34 15.27
CA SER A 689 -47.01 25.92 15.46
C SER A 689 -48.44 25.87 16.08
N PRO A 690 -49.13 24.73 16.36
CA PRO A 690 -49.26 23.39 15.71
C PRO A 690 -50.75 22.95 15.53
N GLU A 691 -51.07 21.73 15.05
CA GLU A 691 -52.32 20.91 15.28
C GLU A 691 -52.41 19.68 14.29
N ALA A 692 -53.42 18.79 14.35
CA ALA A 692 -53.43 17.50 15.08
C ALA A 692 -54.38 16.41 14.44
N TYR A 693 -54.35 15.15 14.93
CA TYR A 693 -55.24 13.97 14.62
C TYR A 693 -55.06 13.25 13.25
N ALA A 694 -55.34 11.94 13.01
CA ALA A 694 -56.18 10.94 13.71
C ALA A 694 -55.73 9.43 13.52
N VAL A 695 -56.61 8.48 13.91
CA VAL A 695 -56.46 6.99 14.04
C VAL A 695 -57.27 6.25 12.93
N GLY A 696 -57.06 4.99 12.48
CA GLY A 696 -56.14 3.87 12.80
C GLY A 696 -56.65 2.52 12.21
N LEU A 697 -56.37 1.36 12.86
CA LEU A 697 -56.75 -0.04 12.47
C LEU A 697 -55.93 -0.65 11.28
N GLY A 698 -55.66 -1.96 11.15
CA GLY A 698 -55.86 -3.12 12.04
C GLY A 698 -56.19 -4.44 11.28
N GLY A 699 -55.25 -5.38 11.14
CA GLY A 699 -55.51 -6.71 10.53
C GLY A 699 -54.30 -7.68 10.54
N LYS A 700 -54.52 -8.99 10.72
CA LYS A 700 -53.49 -10.05 10.76
C LYS A 700 -53.53 -10.96 9.51
N PRO A 701 -52.39 -11.52 9.04
CA PRO A 701 -52.33 -12.48 7.92
C PRO A 701 -52.40 -13.97 8.33
N PRO A 702 -52.65 -14.90 7.37
CA PRO A 702 -52.69 -16.37 7.55
C PRO A 702 -51.29 -17.06 7.59
N PRO A 703 -51.19 -18.38 7.89
CA PRO A 703 -49.92 -19.03 8.28
C PRO A 703 -49.02 -19.50 7.10
N PRO A 704 -47.73 -19.80 7.35
CA PRO A 704 -46.72 -20.03 6.31
C PRO A 704 -46.57 -21.48 5.81
N PRO A 705 -46.07 -21.69 4.57
CA PRO A 705 -45.55 -22.96 4.07
C PRO A 705 -44.10 -23.23 4.55
N PRO A 706 -43.57 -24.48 4.39
CA PRO A 706 -42.28 -24.91 4.98
C PRO A 706 -41.02 -24.28 4.34
N PRO A 707 -39.86 -24.31 5.03
CA PRO A 707 -38.69 -23.51 4.70
C PRO A 707 -37.92 -23.97 3.45
N SER A 708 -37.50 -22.99 2.65
CA SER A 708 -36.52 -23.14 1.56
C SER A 708 -35.13 -22.65 1.98
N PHE A 709 -34.09 -23.27 1.42
CA PHE A 709 -32.68 -22.99 1.79
C PHE A 709 -32.18 -21.66 1.19
N PRO A 710 -31.30 -20.92 1.88
CA PRO A 710 -30.84 -19.62 1.41
C PRO A 710 -29.65 -19.71 0.45
N PHE A 711 -29.88 -19.38 -0.82
CA PHE A 711 -28.81 -18.94 -1.74
C PHE A 711 -29.22 -17.64 -2.44
N GLY A 712 -28.23 -16.78 -2.73
CA GLY A 712 -28.40 -15.50 -3.42
C GLY A 712 -28.28 -15.62 -4.94
N SER A 713 -28.76 -14.62 -5.66
CA SER A 713 -28.94 -14.54 -7.12
C SER A 713 -27.64 -14.37 -7.94
N ASP A 714 -26.58 -15.07 -7.54
CA ASP A 714 -25.27 -15.08 -8.21
C ASP A 714 -25.16 -16.19 -9.29
N PHE A 715 -26.29 -16.83 -9.66
CA PHE A 715 -26.29 -18.09 -10.43
C PHE A 715 -27.46 -18.32 -11.39
N LEU A 716 -28.40 -17.37 -11.56
CA LEU A 716 -29.65 -17.61 -12.31
C LEU A 716 -29.62 -17.25 -13.81
N ASP A 717 -28.52 -16.71 -14.34
CA ASP A 717 -28.31 -16.48 -15.79
C ASP A 717 -27.49 -17.59 -16.48
N ILE A 718 -27.44 -18.80 -15.90
CA ILE A 718 -26.65 -19.92 -16.47
C ILE A 718 -27.50 -20.79 -17.44
N TRP A 719 -28.83 -20.63 -17.44
CA TRP A 719 -29.75 -21.31 -18.37
C TRP A 719 -30.93 -20.40 -18.75
N ASN A 720 -30.70 -19.40 -19.60
CA ASN A 720 -31.72 -18.84 -20.51
C ASN A 720 -31.09 -17.85 -21.50
N ASP A 721 -30.36 -18.39 -22.48
CA ASP A 721 -29.99 -17.60 -23.65
C ASP A 721 -30.06 -18.48 -24.91
N HIS A 722 -31.30 -18.84 -25.26
CA HIS A 722 -31.80 -19.18 -26.61
C HIS A 722 -33.24 -19.71 -26.51
N ILE A 723 -34.20 -18.87 -26.92
CA ILE A 723 -35.33 -19.21 -27.82
C ILE A 723 -36.12 -17.91 -28.05
N VAL A 724 -36.32 -17.56 -29.32
CA VAL A 724 -37.33 -16.59 -29.76
C VAL A 724 -38.34 -17.38 -30.59
N ASP A 725 -39.61 -17.13 -30.31
CA ASP A 725 -40.84 -17.71 -30.85
C ASP A 725 -40.81 -18.55 -32.15
N VAL A 726 -41.24 -19.82 -32.03
CA VAL A 726 -42.10 -20.47 -33.04
C VAL A 726 -43.23 -21.27 -32.35
N VAL A 727 -44.38 -20.61 -32.18
CA VAL A 727 -45.72 -21.07 -32.58
C VAL A 727 -46.10 -22.56 -32.41
N LEU A 728 -47.05 -22.79 -31.50
CA LEU A 728 -48.14 -23.80 -31.45
C LEU A 728 -47.92 -25.25 -30.94
N GLU A 729 -48.93 -25.65 -30.16
CA GLU A 729 -49.51 -26.99 -29.93
C GLU A 729 -48.76 -28.09 -29.17
N GLY A 730 -49.51 -28.70 -28.22
CA GLY A 730 -49.45 -30.14 -27.98
C GLY A 730 -48.90 -30.63 -26.64
N GLU A 731 -49.80 -31.23 -25.85
CA GLU A 731 -49.63 -32.47 -25.06
C GLU A 731 -48.24 -33.15 -25.12
N GLY A 732 -47.60 -33.66 -24.06
CA GLY A 732 -48.09 -34.07 -22.75
C GLY A 732 -47.37 -35.36 -22.29
N ALA A 733 -46.94 -35.38 -21.02
CA ALA A 733 -46.68 -36.57 -20.19
C ALA A 733 -45.55 -37.60 -20.52
N MET A 734 -45.06 -38.23 -19.43
CA MET A 734 -44.25 -39.48 -19.32
C MET A 734 -42.78 -39.43 -19.81
N VAL A 735 -41.73 -39.64 -19.01
CA VAL A 735 -41.34 -40.73 -18.05
C VAL A 735 -40.48 -41.83 -18.71
N GLY A 736 -39.27 -42.04 -18.15
CA GLY A 736 -38.37 -43.18 -18.42
C GLY A 736 -37.49 -43.03 -19.67
N GLY A 737 -36.29 -43.61 -19.76
CA GLY A 737 -35.58 -44.44 -18.77
C GLY A 737 -34.74 -45.54 -19.43
N SER A 738 -33.41 -45.34 -19.49
CA SER A 738 -32.33 -46.36 -19.57
C SER A 738 -32.36 -47.51 -20.61
N GLY A 739 -31.25 -47.65 -21.36
CA GLY A 739 -30.84 -48.87 -22.09
C GLY A 739 -30.72 -48.63 -23.61
N GLY A 740 -29.68 -49.07 -24.33
CA GLY A 740 -28.54 -49.94 -24.00
C GLY A 740 -28.52 -51.20 -24.89
N TYR A 741 -27.34 -51.62 -25.37
CA TYR A 741 -27.05 -52.68 -26.39
C TYR A 741 -27.15 -52.26 -27.87
N GLN A 742 -26.34 -52.79 -28.82
CA GLN A 742 -24.92 -53.21 -28.77
C GLN A 742 -24.41 -53.56 -30.20
N GLY A 743 -23.08 -53.53 -30.39
CA GLY A 743 -22.37 -54.15 -31.51
C GLY A 743 -22.20 -53.28 -32.77
N ASN A 744 -21.12 -53.41 -33.55
CA ASN A 744 -19.87 -54.14 -33.33
C ASN A 744 -18.85 -53.67 -34.40
N GLY A 745 -17.59 -53.38 -34.05
CA GLY A 745 -16.57 -53.01 -35.07
C GLY A 745 -15.43 -52.16 -34.53
N LYS A 746 -14.31 -52.80 -34.16
CA LYS A 746 -13.10 -52.11 -33.69
C LYS A 746 -12.32 -51.51 -34.86
N TRP A 747 -12.00 -50.22 -34.78
CA TRP A 747 -10.97 -49.56 -35.56
C TRP A 747 -10.25 -48.54 -34.66
N TYR A 748 -8.93 -48.62 -34.57
CA TYR A 748 -8.03 -47.64 -35.18
C TYR A 748 -6.58 -47.98 -34.85
N ASP A 749 -5.73 -47.96 -35.87
CA ASP A 749 -4.30 -47.76 -35.72
C ASP A 749 -3.88 -46.64 -36.69
N SER A 750 -2.77 -45.97 -36.40
CA SER A 750 -2.51 -44.62 -36.92
C SER A 750 -1.77 -44.58 -38.27
N LEU A 751 -1.99 -43.54 -39.10
CA LEU A 751 -0.98 -42.48 -39.41
C LEU A 751 -1.30 -41.58 -40.64
N HIS A 752 -0.92 -40.30 -40.48
CA HIS A 752 -0.38 -39.35 -41.48
C HIS A 752 -1.24 -38.55 -42.50
N HIS A 753 -0.90 -37.24 -42.56
CA HIS A 753 -1.09 -36.24 -43.64
C HIS A 753 -2.52 -35.73 -43.94
N VAL A 754 -2.77 -34.45 -44.30
CA VAL A 754 -2.00 -33.18 -44.16
C VAL A 754 -2.98 -32.01 -44.29
N TYR A 755 -2.72 -30.88 -43.61
CA TYR A 755 -3.23 -29.56 -44.02
C TYR A 755 -2.04 -28.61 -44.23
N GLN A 756 -1.97 -27.97 -45.40
CA GLN A 756 -1.03 -26.90 -45.70
C GLN A 756 -1.81 -25.63 -46.09
N MET A 757 -1.37 -24.49 -45.57
CA MET A 757 -1.90 -23.17 -45.94
C MET A 757 -1.24 -22.66 -47.24
N PRO A 758 -1.92 -21.82 -48.05
CA PRO A 758 -1.32 -21.20 -49.22
C PRO A 758 -0.52 -19.92 -48.88
N PRO A 759 0.62 -19.65 -49.56
CA PRO A 759 1.42 -18.43 -49.40
C PRO A 759 1.05 -17.31 -50.40
N PRO A 760 1.49 -16.05 -50.17
CA PRO A 760 1.24 -14.92 -51.08
C PRO A 760 2.16 -14.93 -52.32
N LYS A 761 1.76 -14.21 -53.40
CA LYS A 761 2.53 -14.01 -54.64
C LYS A 761 2.57 -12.54 -55.10
N PRO A 762 3.71 -12.03 -55.63
CA PRO A 762 3.83 -10.69 -56.23
C PRO A 762 4.08 -10.67 -57.77
N ASN A 763 3.86 -9.49 -58.39
CA ASN A 763 4.29 -9.01 -59.73
C ASN A 763 3.71 -9.74 -60.97
N THR A 764 3.40 -9.10 -62.12
CA THR A 764 4.20 -8.13 -62.93
C THR A 764 3.32 -7.27 -63.90
N LYS A 765 3.94 -6.32 -64.63
CA LYS A 765 3.36 -5.33 -65.58
C LYS A 765 3.03 -5.89 -66.99
N ASN A 766 2.05 -5.30 -67.72
CA ASN A 766 2.30 -4.41 -68.90
C ASN A 766 1.02 -3.96 -69.66
N ASN A 767 1.16 -2.80 -70.31
CA ASN A 767 0.22 -1.98 -71.13
C ASN A 767 -0.73 -2.69 -72.14
N LEU A 768 -1.89 -2.07 -72.42
CA LEU A 768 -2.13 -1.32 -73.68
C LEU A 768 -3.46 -0.50 -73.72
N ASP A 769 -3.30 0.80 -73.98
CA ASP A 769 -4.12 1.78 -74.75
C ASP A 769 -5.59 2.22 -74.49
N ALA A 770 -5.75 3.54 -74.74
CA ALA A 770 -6.92 4.33 -75.16
C ALA A 770 -8.10 4.60 -74.18
N SER A 771 -8.70 5.80 -74.11
CA SER A 771 -8.34 7.14 -74.65
C SER A 771 -9.16 8.27 -73.98
N GLN A 772 -8.64 9.51 -74.00
CA GLN A 772 -9.31 10.84 -74.00
C GLN A 772 -10.60 11.05 -73.15
N THR A 773 -10.66 12.07 -72.27
CA THR A 773 -10.96 13.46 -72.71
C THR A 773 -10.64 14.55 -71.66
N TYR A 774 -10.61 15.80 -72.13
CA TYR A 774 -10.29 17.04 -71.41
C TYR A 774 -11.46 17.58 -70.56
N HIS A 775 -11.17 18.30 -69.46
CA HIS A 775 -11.31 19.78 -69.42
C HIS A 775 -10.75 20.40 -68.12
N SER A 776 -10.07 21.54 -68.27
CA SER A 776 -9.57 22.43 -67.20
C SER A 776 -10.38 23.75 -67.16
N VAL A 777 -9.88 24.80 -66.46
CA VAL A 777 -10.40 26.20 -66.31
C VAL A 777 -11.27 26.37 -65.04
N HIS A 778 -11.10 27.35 -64.12
CA HIS A 778 -10.13 28.45 -63.85
C HIS A 778 -10.19 28.72 -62.30
N SER A 779 -9.13 28.96 -61.53
CA SER A 779 -8.15 30.08 -61.43
C SER A 779 -8.63 31.37 -60.74
N GLY A 780 -7.96 31.74 -59.63
CA GLY A 780 -8.02 33.06 -58.97
C GLY A 780 -7.97 32.98 -57.44
N GLY A 781 -7.07 33.62 -56.68
CA GLY A 781 -5.85 34.34 -57.06
C GLY A 781 -5.47 35.48 -56.10
N TYR A 782 -4.37 35.30 -55.33
CA TYR A 782 -3.54 36.34 -54.66
C TYR A 782 -4.20 37.27 -53.60
N GLY A 783 -3.50 37.79 -52.58
CA GLY A 783 -2.10 37.65 -52.15
C GLY A 783 -1.92 38.17 -50.69
N LEU A 784 -0.81 37.81 -50.01
CA LEU A 784 0.33 38.71 -49.67
C LEU A 784 0.05 39.65 -48.45
N GLU A 785 0.91 39.82 -47.44
CA GLU A 785 2.38 39.75 -47.33
C GLU A 785 2.85 39.15 -45.96
N ARG A 786 3.88 38.28 -45.91
CA ARG A 786 5.33 38.49 -45.59
C ARG A 786 5.68 38.77 -44.11
N LEU A 787 6.87 38.46 -43.58
CA LEU A 787 8.02 37.59 -43.94
C LEU A 787 8.91 37.46 -42.68
N ASN A 788 9.53 36.30 -42.45
CA ASN A 788 10.99 36.16 -42.38
C ASN A 788 11.42 34.75 -41.96
N SER A 789 11.83 33.99 -42.97
CA SER A 789 12.85 32.93 -42.88
C SER A 789 14.20 33.60 -43.30
N PRO A 790 15.28 32.95 -43.79
CA PRO A 790 15.50 31.51 -44.08
C PRO A 790 16.98 31.01 -43.94
N ARG A 791 17.25 29.83 -44.56
CA ARG A 791 18.52 29.36 -45.19
C ARG A 791 19.58 28.74 -44.24
N LYS A 792 20.38 27.72 -44.63
CA LYS A 792 20.48 26.75 -45.77
C LYS A 792 21.71 25.82 -45.46
N SER A 793 22.14 24.78 -46.19
CA SER A 793 21.64 23.94 -47.32
C SER A 793 22.65 22.80 -47.62
N ASN A 794 22.16 21.68 -48.20
CA ASN A 794 22.82 20.84 -49.24
C ASN A 794 24.16 20.15 -48.88
N SER A 795 24.62 19.06 -49.52
CA SER A 795 24.17 18.16 -50.61
C SER A 795 25.04 16.87 -50.50
N GLY A 796 24.83 15.72 -51.14
CA GLY A 796 23.86 15.26 -52.16
C GLY A 796 24.46 14.04 -52.92
N GLY A 797 23.62 13.24 -53.58
CA GLY A 797 24.02 12.02 -54.33
C GLY A 797 24.15 10.77 -53.45
N GLY A 798 23.92 9.54 -53.94
CA GLY A 798 23.48 9.11 -55.27
C GLY A 798 24.07 7.75 -55.64
N GLY A 799 23.25 6.80 -56.09
CA GLY A 799 23.68 5.45 -56.51
C GLY A 799 22.89 4.34 -55.82
N GLY A 800 22.54 3.29 -56.56
CA GLY A 800 21.76 2.14 -56.08
C GLY A 800 22.38 0.80 -56.46
N TRP A 801 21.55 -0.26 -56.44
CA TRP A 801 21.93 -1.67 -56.63
C TRP A 801 22.74 -2.25 -55.44
N GLN A 802 22.66 -3.54 -55.10
CA GLN A 802 22.03 -4.68 -55.77
C GLN A 802 21.61 -5.75 -54.75
N ARG A 803 20.54 -6.50 -55.01
CA ARG A 803 20.16 -7.70 -54.26
C ARG A 803 20.94 -8.89 -54.82
N ILE A 804 21.64 -9.65 -53.97
CA ILE A 804 22.19 -10.97 -54.32
C ILE A 804 21.48 -12.00 -53.43
N GLU A 805 20.73 -12.90 -54.06
CA GLU A 805 20.33 -14.19 -53.48
C GLU A 805 21.18 -15.29 -54.11
N LEU A 806 21.65 -16.25 -53.31
CA LEU A 806 22.03 -17.64 -53.67
C LEU A 806 22.23 -18.37 -52.32
N THR A 807 21.21 -19.06 -51.78
CA THR A 807 20.91 -20.52 -51.90
C THR A 807 21.61 -21.45 -50.89
N ARG A 808 20.83 -22.46 -50.44
CA ARG A 808 21.20 -23.62 -49.58
C ARG A 808 22.53 -24.29 -50.03
N GLN A 809 23.31 -24.98 -49.18
CA GLN A 809 22.94 -26.21 -48.44
C GLN A 809 24.06 -26.71 -47.49
N SER A 810 23.69 -27.51 -46.48
CA SER A 810 24.51 -28.58 -45.82
C SER A 810 25.79 -28.26 -45.04
N ALA A 811 25.81 -28.56 -43.73
CA ALA A 811 26.72 -29.55 -43.11
C ALA A 811 26.43 -29.81 -41.62
N VAL A 812 26.47 -31.08 -41.22
CA VAL A 812 26.47 -31.55 -39.82
C VAL A 812 27.89 -31.57 -39.27
N LYS A 813 28.10 -31.15 -38.00
CA LYS A 813 28.98 -31.88 -37.06
C LYS A 813 28.89 -31.39 -35.61
N SER A 814 28.60 -32.32 -34.70
CA SER A 814 28.94 -32.18 -33.29
C SER A 814 30.45 -32.30 -33.10
N VAL A 815 31.01 -31.64 -32.09
CA VAL A 815 32.34 -31.97 -31.57
C VAL A 815 32.22 -32.31 -30.08
N LYS A 816 32.21 -33.62 -29.79
CA LYS A 816 32.77 -34.16 -28.54
C LYS A 816 34.20 -34.62 -28.85
N SER A 817 35.15 -34.19 -28.03
CA SER A 817 36.44 -34.87 -27.81
C SER A 817 36.91 -34.47 -26.40
N SER A 818 37.05 -35.31 -25.38
CA SER A 818 37.68 -36.64 -25.27
C SER A 818 39.20 -36.63 -25.40
N ALA A 819 39.90 -36.58 -24.26
CA ALA A 819 40.99 -37.49 -23.91
C ALA A 819 41.40 -37.28 -22.43
N GLY A 820 41.55 -38.37 -21.67
CA GLY A 820 42.31 -38.39 -20.41
C GLY A 820 43.71 -38.96 -20.64
N TRP A 821 44.11 -39.91 -19.78
CA TRP A 821 45.41 -40.63 -19.74
C TRP A 821 46.45 -39.86 -18.89
N TRP A 822 47.15 -40.43 -17.89
CA TRP A 822 47.39 -41.82 -17.47
C TRP A 822 47.50 -42.02 -15.94
N LEU A 823 47.35 -43.27 -15.49
CA LEU A 823 47.81 -43.80 -14.20
C LEU A 823 49.32 -44.09 -14.19
N LYS A 824 49.94 -44.06 -13.00
CA LYS A 824 51.14 -44.87 -12.68
C LYS A 824 51.16 -45.22 -11.19
N GLU A 825 51.13 -46.51 -10.87
CA GLU A 825 51.36 -47.04 -9.51
C GLU A 825 52.85 -47.33 -9.28
N GLU A 826 53.29 -47.25 -8.02
CA GLU A 826 54.20 -48.21 -7.34
C GLU A 826 54.33 -47.82 -5.86
N GLY A 827 54.54 -48.79 -4.94
CA GLY A 827 55.16 -48.48 -3.63
C GLY A 827 54.41 -48.74 -2.30
N ASN A 828 53.84 -49.93 -2.13
CA ASN A 828 53.72 -50.72 -0.88
C ASN A 828 53.90 -50.04 0.52
N GLY A 829 52.89 -50.10 1.40
CA GLY A 829 52.98 -49.71 2.81
C GLY A 829 51.75 -50.07 3.66
N SER A 830 51.88 -51.07 4.54
CA SER A 830 50.77 -51.63 5.33
C SER A 830 50.32 -50.76 6.51
N ALA A 831 49.04 -50.40 6.57
CA ALA A 831 48.35 -50.00 7.79
C ALA A 831 46.86 -50.40 7.72
N THR A 832 46.40 -51.20 8.69
CA THR A 832 45.00 -51.66 8.79
C THR A 832 44.05 -50.52 9.15
N ILE A 833 43.14 -50.18 8.23
CA ILE A 833 42.00 -49.29 8.52
C ILE A 833 40.79 -50.13 8.93
N THR A 834 40.38 -50.02 10.19
CA THR A 834 39.13 -50.60 10.68
C THR A 834 37.96 -49.78 10.17
N VAL A 835 37.17 -50.34 9.24
CA VAL A 835 35.98 -49.66 8.71
C VAL A 835 34.86 -49.66 9.75
N LEU A 836 34.64 -48.51 10.40
CA LEU A 836 33.42 -48.26 11.16
C LEU A 836 32.24 -48.17 10.17
N THR A 837 31.30 -49.11 10.29
CA THR A 837 30.12 -49.14 9.43
C THR A 837 29.08 -48.09 9.86
N LEU A 838 28.25 -47.64 8.92
CA LEU A 838 27.22 -46.61 9.13
C LEU A 838 26.24 -46.90 10.29
N SER A 839 26.08 -48.16 10.70
CA SER A 839 25.26 -48.52 11.86
C SER A 839 25.82 -47.98 13.18
N SER A 840 27.15 -47.93 13.34
CA SER A 840 27.80 -47.46 14.58
C SER A 840 27.57 -45.97 14.82
N LEU A 841 27.57 -45.16 13.75
CA LEU A 841 27.27 -43.73 13.82
C LEU A 841 25.79 -43.48 14.16
N PHE A 842 24.88 -44.29 13.59
CA PHE A 842 23.46 -44.21 13.91
C PHE A 842 23.18 -44.56 15.38
N THR A 843 23.84 -45.59 15.94
CA THR A 843 23.67 -45.96 17.35
C THR A 843 24.14 -44.85 18.29
N ILE A 844 25.29 -44.22 18.01
CA ILE A 844 25.83 -43.10 18.81
C ILE A 844 24.89 -41.88 18.74
N PHE A 845 24.35 -41.57 17.56
CA PHE A 845 23.41 -40.45 17.41
C PHE A 845 22.08 -40.71 18.16
N TYR A 846 21.60 -41.95 18.14
CA TYR A 846 20.35 -42.33 18.82
C TYR A 846 20.51 -42.36 20.35
N THR A 847 21.64 -42.83 20.90
CA THR A 847 21.92 -42.73 22.34
C THR A 847 22.10 -41.29 22.81
N PHE A 848 22.64 -40.40 21.97
CA PHE A 848 22.66 -38.96 22.28
C PHE A 848 21.24 -38.36 22.30
N LEU A 849 20.37 -38.75 21.37
CA LEU A 849 18.98 -38.28 21.34
C LEU A 849 18.18 -38.76 22.56
N CYS A 850 18.38 -40.03 22.98
CA CYS A 850 17.74 -40.61 24.17
C CYS A 850 18.32 -40.14 25.52
N LEU A 851 19.43 -39.39 25.52
CA LEU A 851 19.98 -38.71 26.71
C LEU A 851 19.67 -37.20 26.74
N PHE A 852 19.03 -36.68 25.70
CA PHE A 852 18.67 -35.27 25.54
C PHE A 852 17.16 -35.01 25.69
N VAL A 853 16.35 -36.07 25.61
CA VAL A 853 14.92 -36.12 25.99
C VAL A 853 14.80 -36.59 27.44
#